data_AF-A0A377DSR8-F1
#
_entry.id   AF-A0A377DSR8-F1
#
_cell.length_a   1.000
_cell.length_b   1.000
_cell.length_c   1.000
_cell.angle_alpha   90.00
_cell.angle_beta   90.00
_cell.angle_gamma   90.00
#
_symmetry.space_group_name_H-M   'P 1'
#
loop_
_entity.id
_entity.type
_entity.pdbx_description
1 polymer ?
#
loop_
_entity_poly.entity_id
_entity_poly.type
_entity_poly.pdbx_seq_one_letter_code
_entity_poly.pdbx_strand_id
1 'polypeptide(L)'
;MMNQTTLQFPPTPGGDEIIPDDPDDTPTPPKPVSFNNDVILDKTEKTLTIRDSVFTYTENADGTISLQDSNGRKATINLWQIDEANNTVALEGVSADGATKWQYNHNGELVITGDNATVNNNGKTTVDGKDSTGTEINGNNGKVIQDGDLDVSGGGHGIDITGDSATVDNKGTMTVTDPESMGIQIDGDKAIVNNEGESTITNGGTGTQINGDDATANNNGKTTVDGKDSTGTEINGNNGKVIQDGDLDVSGGGHGIDITGDSATVDNKGTMTVTDPESIGIQVDGDQAVVNNEGESAITNGGTGTQINGDDATANNNGKTTVDGKDSTGTEIAGNNGKVIQDGDLDVSGGGHGIDITGDSATVDNKGTMTVTDPESIGIQIDGDQAIVNNEGESTITNGGTGTQINGNDATANNSGKTTVDGKDSTGTKIAGNIGIVNLDGSLTVTGGAHGVENIGDNGTVNNKGDIVVSDTGSIGVLINGEGATVSNTGDVNVSNEATGFSITTNSGKVSLAGSMQVGDFSTGVDLNGNNNSVTLAAKDLKVVGQKATGINVSGDANTVNITGNVLVDKDKTADNAAEYFFDPSVGINVYGSDNNVTLDGKLTVVSDSEVTSRQSNLFDGSAEKTSGLVVIGDGNTVNMNGGLELIGEKNALADGVAGYFLAHRI
;
A
#
# COMPACT_ATOMS: atom_id res chain seq x y z
N MET A 1 -49.57 -35.52 29.79
CA MET A 1 -49.81 -36.59 30.77
C MET A 1 -48.55 -37.41 30.84
N MET A 2 -48.14 -37.76 32.06
CA MET A 2 -46.92 -38.47 32.41
C MET A 2 -46.57 -39.61 31.45
N ASN A 3 -45.30 -39.68 31.05
CA ASN A 3 -44.59 -40.92 31.29
C ASN A 3 -43.24 -40.61 31.92
N GLN A 4 -43.00 -41.27 33.03
CA GLN A 4 -41.84 -41.11 33.88
C GLN A 4 -40.58 -41.46 33.10
N THR A 5 -39.60 -40.58 33.20
CA THR A 5 -38.19 -40.81 32.96
C THR A 5 -37.74 -42.01 33.80
N THR A 6 -37.66 -43.18 33.19
CA THR A 6 -36.84 -44.25 33.75
C THR A 6 -35.39 -43.90 33.46
N LEU A 7 -34.63 -43.57 34.51
CA LEU A 7 -33.17 -43.60 34.51
C LEU A 7 -32.75 -45.03 34.14
N GLN A 8 -32.53 -45.29 32.86
CA GLN A 8 -32.06 -46.58 32.37
C GLN A 8 -30.56 -46.44 32.08
N PHE A 9 -29.77 -46.53 33.14
CA PHE A 9 -28.31 -46.54 33.07
C PHE A 9 -27.81 -47.90 32.57
N PRO A 10 -26.84 -47.88 31.67
CA PRO A 10 -27.09 -48.05 30.24
C PRO A 10 -28.00 -49.26 29.92
N PRO A 11 -29.06 -49.13 29.10
CA PRO A 11 -29.99 -50.23 28.83
C PRO A 11 -29.29 -51.41 28.16
N THR A 12 -29.60 -52.63 28.61
CA THR A 12 -29.31 -53.85 27.84
C THR A 12 -30.12 -53.82 26.54
N PRO A 13 -29.51 -54.15 25.37
CA PRO A 13 -30.29 -54.33 24.15
C PRO A 13 -31.45 -55.31 24.41
N GLY A 14 -32.61 -54.99 23.85
CA GLY A 14 -33.77 -55.87 23.86
C GLY A 14 -33.38 -57.30 23.48
N GLY A 15 -33.87 -58.25 24.27
CA GLY A 15 -33.34 -59.60 24.36
C GLY A 15 -33.23 -60.35 23.04
N ASP A 16 -32.17 -61.14 22.95
CA ASP A 16 -32.12 -62.32 22.09
C ASP A 16 -33.36 -63.17 22.36
N GLU A 17 -34.20 -63.37 21.35
CA GLU A 17 -35.08 -64.52 21.32
C GLU A 17 -34.19 -65.77 21.42
N ILE A 18 -34.35 -66.48 22.53
CA ILE A 18 -33.72 -67.77 22.79
C ILE A 18 -34.26 -68.76 21.74
N ILE A 19 -33.54 -68.92 20.62
CA ILE A 19 -33.66 -70.09 19.76
C ILE A 19 -32.77 -71.18 20.38
N PRO A 20 -33.29 -72.39 20.66
CA PRO A 20 -32.50 -73.41 21.35
C PRO A 20 -31.52 -74.14 20.41
N ASP A 21 -30.28 -74.21 20.90
CA ASP A 21 -29.24 -75.24 20.71
C ASP A 21 -28.69 -75.52 19.30
N ASP A 22 -27.61 -74.81 18.95
CA ASP A 22 -26.48 -75.38 18.20
C ASP A 22 -25.23 -75.38 19.12
N PRO A 23 -24.62 -76.54 19.45
CA PRO A 23 -23.55 -76.63 20.45
C PRO A 23 -22.17 -76.10 19.99
N ASP A 24 -22.08 -75.40 18.86
CA ASP A 24 -20.83 -74.82 18.34
C ASP A 24 -20.84 -73.28 18.23
N ASP A 25 -21.91 -72.61 18.69
CA ASP A 25 -21.95 -71.14 18.74
C ASP A 25 -21.29 -70.66 20.05
N THR A 26 -19.98 -70.39 20.00
CA THR A 26 -19.36 -69.51 20.99
C THR A 26 -20.11 -68.17 20.98
N PRO A 27 -20.66 -67.69 22.11
CA PRO A 27 -21.38 -66.43 22.14
C PRO A 27 -20.48 -65.32 21.59
N THR A 28 -20.91 -64.72 20.48
CA THR A 28 -20.21 -63.58 19.91
C THR A 28 -20.32 -62.43 20.92
N PRO A 29 -19.21 -61.78 21.30
CA PRO A 29 -19.25 -60.69 22.26
C PRO A 29 -20.20 -59.59 21.74
N PRO A 30 -21.00 -58.96 22.63
CA PRO A 30 -21.95 -57.94 22.22
C PRO A 30 -21.21 -56.80 21.52
N LYS A 31 -21.70 -56.43 20.34
CA LYS A 31 -21.12 -55.35 19.54
C LYS A 31 -21.28 -54.01 20.27
N PRO A 32 -20.34 -53.06 20.09
CA PRO A 32 -20.51 -51.68 20.57
C PRO A 32 -21.82 -51.06 20.06
N VAL A 33 -22.50 -50.31 20.91
CA VAL A 33 -23.70 -49.54 20.54
C VAL A 33 -23.26 -48.15 20.10
N SER A 34 -23.62 -47.75 18.89
CA SER A 34 -23.32 -46.43 18.34
C SER A 34 -24.60 -45.58 18.31
N PHE A 35 -24.52 -44.39 18.88
CA PHE A 35 -25.55 -43.36 18.80
C PHE A 35 -25.24 -42.40 17.64
N ASN A 36 -26.26 -41.74 17.11
CA ASN A 36 -26.17 -40.81 15.99
C ASN A 36 -25.51 -39.47 16.35
N ASN A 37 -25.27 -39.21 17.63
CA ASN A 37 -24.54 -38.04 18.13
C ASN A 37 -23.14 -38.42 18.63
N ASP A 38 -22.44 -39.31 17.92
CA ASP A 38 -21.03 -39.69 18.15
C ASP A 38 -20.70 -40.19 19.56
N VAL A 39 -21.64 -40.91 20.17
CA VAL A 39 -21.40 -41.66 21.41
C VAL A 39 -21.34 -43.14 21.08
N ILE A 40 -20.29 -43.81 21.56
CA ILE A 40 -20.14 -45.27 21.43
C ILE A 40 -20.03 -45.87 22.82
N LEU A 41 -20.93 -46.80 23.13
CA LEU A 41 -20.89 -47.57 24.36
C LEU A 41 -20.44 -49.00 24.07
N ASP A 42 -19.29 -49.38 24.60
CA ASP A 42 -18.81 -50.77 24.59
C ASP A 42 -18.93 -51.36 25.99
N LYS A 43 -19.88 -52.29 26.15
CA LYS A 43 -20.10 -53.00 27.43
C LYS A 43 -19.10 -54.12 27.67
N THR A 44 -18.49 -54.66 26.61
CA THR A 44 -17.51 -55.74 26.71
C THR A 44 -16.19 -55.18 27.23
N GLU A 45 -15.72 -54.09 26.62
CA GLU A 45 -14.46 -53.43 27.00
C GLU A 45 -14.63 -52.43 28.15
N LYS A 46 -15.89 -52.17 28.57
CA LYS A 46 -16.26 -51.14 29.58
C LYS A 46 -15.73 -49.75 29.22
N THR A 47 -15.88 -49.39 27.95
CA THR A 47 -15.52 -48.07 27.45
C THR A 47 -16.74 -47.29 26.99
N LEU A 48 -16.67 -45.99 27.24
CA LEU A 48 -17.60 -45.00 26.74
C LEU A 48 -16.80 -44.01 25.92
N THR A 49 -17.10 -43.90 24.64
CA THR A 49 -16.55 -42.87 23.77
C THR A 49 -17.57 -41.76 23.63
N ILE A 50 -17.18 -40.52 23.90
CA ILE A 50 -17.97 -39.31 23.62
C ILE A 50 -17.15 -38.50 22.63
N ARG A 51 -17.68 -38.27 21.42
CA ARG A 51 -16.91 -37.81 20.25
C ARG A 51 -15.73 -38.76 20.02
N ASP A 52 -14.50 -38.28 20.19
CA ASP A 52 -13.27 -39.08 20.03
C ASP A 52 -12.58 -39.40 21.35
N SER A 53 -13.16 -38.95 22.47
CA SER A 53 -12.59 -39.18 23.79
C SER A 53 -13.08 -40.51 24.35
N VAL A 54 -12.15 -41.46 24.53
CA VAL A 54 -12.43 -42.78 25.10
C VAL A 54 -12.20 -42.76 26.61
N PHE A 55 -13.25 -43.10 27.36
CA PHE A 55 -13.22 -43.25 28.80
C PHE A 55 -13.42 -44.71 29.19
N THR A 56 -12.68 -45.19 30.17
CA THR A 56 -13.12 -46.35 30.95
C THR A 56 -14.25 -45.93 31.87
N TYR A 57 -15.28 -46.76 32.02
CA TYR A 57 -16.40 -46.43 32.91
C TYR A 57 -16.64 -47.50 33.98
N THR A 58 -17.18 -47.05 35.11
CA THR A 58 -17.67 -47.91 36.19
C THR A 58 -19.04 -47.42 36.64
N GLU A 59 -20.02 -48.31 36.65
CA GLU A 59 -21.34 -48.03 37.19
C GLU A 59 -21.30 -48.09 38.72
N ASN A 60 -21.80 -47.04 39.37
CA ASN A 60 -21.84 -46.93 40.83
C ASN A 60 -23.19 -47.43 41.37
N ALA A 61 -23.20 -47.83 42.64
CA ALA A 61 -24.41 -48.35 43.30
C ALA A 61 -25.53 -47.32 43.44
N ASP A 62 -25.21 -46.02 43.34
CA ASP A 62 -26.17 -44.91 43.38
C ASP A 62 -26.75 -44.55 42.00
N GLY A 63 -26.37 -45.28 40.96
CA GLY A 63 -26.84 -45.06 39.58
C GLY A 63 -25.99 -44.09 38.78
N THR A 64 -24.96 -43.46 39.35
CA THR A 64 -24.02 -42.62 38.60
C THR A 64 -22.99 -43.46 37.84
N ILE A 65 -22.34 -42.89 36.83
CA ILE A 65 -21.25 -43.56 36.09
C ILE A 65 -19.96 -42.78 36.29
N SER A 66 -18.96 -43.41 36.88
CA SER A 66 -17.61 -42.84 36.98
C SER A 66 -16.84 -43.07 35.69
N LEU A 67 -16.29 -42.01 35.12
CA LEU A 67 -15.43 -42.01 33.95
C LEU A 67 -13.98 -41.80 34.34
N GLN A 68 -13.07 -42.50 33.66
CA GLN A 68 -11.64 -42.21 33.71
C GLN A 68 -11.03 -42.31 32.32
N ASP A 69 -10.37 -41.24 31.86
CA ASP A 69 -9.64 -41.23 30.60
C ASP A 69 -8.23 -41.86 30.75
N SER A 70 -7.53 -42.01 29.62
CA SER A 70 -6.17 -42.56 29.58
C SER A 70 -5.12 -41.73 30.33
N ASN A 71 -5.38 -40.45 30.57
CA ASN A 71 -4.53 -39.53 31.32
C ASN A 71 -4.87 -39.49 32.82
N GLY A 72 -5.85 -40.29 33.27
CA GLY A 72 -6.28 -40.38 34.65
C GLY A 72 -7.24 -39.28 35.12
N ARG A 73 -7.74 -38.42 34.21
CA ARG A 73 -8.81 -37.46 34.49
C ARG A 73 -10.09 -38.21 34.85
N LYS A 74 -10.81 -37.73 35.85
CA LYS A 74 -12.02 -38.37 36.38
C LYS A 74 -13.22 -37.45 36.31
N ALA A 75 -14.35 -38.02 35.91
CA ALA A 75 -15.64 -37.35 35.89
C ALA A 75 -16.73 -38.31 36.36
N THR A 76 -17.89 -37.77 36.73
CA THR A 76 -19.08 -38.56 37.07
C THR A 76 -20.25 -38.10 36.22
N ILE A 77 -20.90 -39.05 35.54
CA ILE A 77 -22.18 -38.82 34.85
C ILE A 77 -23.29 -38.94 35.89
N ASN A 78 -24.08 -37.88 36.02
CA ASN A 78 -25.25 -37.78 36.89
C ASN A 78 -26.56 -38.03 36.13
N LEU A 79 -26.59 -37.76 34.82
CA LEU A 79 -27.76 -37.93 33.98
C LEU A 79 -27.38 -38.64 32.68
N TRP A 80 -28.20 -39.63 32.29
CA TRP A 80 -28.10 -40.36 31.02
C TRP A 80 -29.50 -40.50 30.44
N GLN A 81 -29.75 -39.94 29.25
CA GLN A 81 -31.06 -39.93 28.60
C GLN A 81 -30.92 -40.40 27.15
N ILE A 82 -31.67 -41.43 26.74
CA ILE A 82 -31.66 -41.93 25.36
C ILE A 82 -32.92 -41.45 24.65
N ASP A 83 -32.74 -40.92 23.45
CA ASP A 83 -33.81 -40.73 22.49
C ASP A 83 -33.78 -41.89 21.49
N GLU A 84 -34.70 -42.84 21.67
CA GLU A 84 -34.80 -44.02 20.81
C GLU A 84 -35.24 -43.67 19.38
N ALA A 85 -36.00 -42.59 19.20
CA ALA A 85 -36.53 -42.21 17.88
C ALA A 85 -35.41 -41.66 16.99
N ASN A 86 -34.51 -40.88 17.59
CA ASN A 86 -33.38 -40.28 16.90
C ASN A 86 -32.08 -41.08 17.06
N ASN A 87 -32.10 -42.15 17.86
CA ASN A 87 -30.93 -42.94 18.23
C ASN A 87 -29.79 -42.07 18.81
N THR A 88 -30.10 -41.13 19.71
CA THR A 88 -29.10 -40.23 20.33
C THR A 88 -29.12 -40.36 21.85
N VAL A 89 -28.08 -39.85 22.52
CA VAL A 89 -27.98 -39.86 23.98
C VAL A 89 -27.55 -38.50 24.54
N ALA A 90 -28.25 -37.99 25.54
CA ALA A 90 -27.85 -36.83 26.32
C ALA A 90 -27.23 -37.24 27.66
N LEU A 91 -26.12 -36.61 28.01
CA LEU A 91 -25.30 -36.89 29.19
C LEU A 91 -25.10 -35.60 29.99
N GLU A 92 -25.21 -35.67 31.30
CA GLU A 92 -24.76 -34.56 32.18
C GLU A 92 -23.84 -35.12 33.26
N GLY A 93 -22.79 -34.37 33.59
CA GLY A 93 -21.83 -34.78 34.59
C GLY A 93 -21.09 -33.66 35.27
N VAL A 94 -20.22 -34.05 36.20
CA VAL A 94 -19.35 -33.15 36.96
C VAL A 94 -17.92 -33.69 37.00
N SER A 95 -16.95 -32.78 37.12
CA SER A 95 -15.55 -33.13 37.42
C SER A 95 -15.43 -33.79 38.79
N ALA A 96 -14.31 -34.47 39.06
CA ALA A 96 -14.06 -35.17 40.32
C ALA A 96 -14.07 -34.26 41.57
N ASP A 97 -13.71 -32.98 41.42
CA ASP A 97 -13.78 -31.96 42.48
C ASP A 97 -15.14 -31.23 42.52
N GLY A 98 -16.03 -31.49 41.56
CA GLY A 98 -17.33 -30.86 41.42
C GLY A 98 -17.30 -29.40 40.94
N ALA A 99 -16.13 -28.86 40.60
CA ALA A 99 -15.97 -27.47 40.18
C ALA A 99 -16.51 -27.21 38.76
N THR A 100 -16.40 -28.20 37.87
CA THR A 100 -16.80 -28.11 36.48
C THR A 100 -18.03 -28.96 36.23
N LYS A 101 -19.06 -28.37 35.63
CA LYS A 101 -20.25 -29.07 35.12
C LYS A 101 -20.13 -29.20 33.62
N TRP A 102 -20.62 -30.31 33.07
CA TRP A 102 -20.64 -30.50 31.63
C TRP A 102 -21.92 -31.20 31.18
N GLN A 103 -22.36 -30.89 29.97
CA GLN A 103 -23.52 -31.46 29.30
C GLN A 103 -23.14 -31.82 27.87
N TYR A 104 -23.57 -33.00 27.42
CA TYR A 104 -23.48 -33.41 26.03
C TYR A 104 -24.89 -33.75 25.55
N ASN A 105 -25.43 -33.00 24.59
CA ASN A 105 -26.85 -33.10 24.26
C ASN A 105 -27.15 -33.99 23.05
N HIS A 106 -28.44 -34.12 22.71
CA HIS A 106 -28.90 -34.95 21.59
C HIS A 106 -28.43 -34.45 20.22
N ASN A 107 -28.07 -33.17 20.09
CA ASN A 107 -27.55 -32.56 18.87
C ASN A 107 -26.01 -32.72 18.74
N GLY A 108 -25.35 -33.27 19.76
CA GLY A 108 -23.89 -33.43 19.78
C GLY A 108 -23.13 -32.21 20.33
N GLU A 109 -23.83 -31.25 20.93
CA GLU A 109 -23.25 -30.05 21.53
C GLU A 109 -22.65 -30.38 22.89
N LEU A 110 -21.46 -29.85 23.16
CA LEU A 110 -20.77 -30.00 24.44
C LEU A 110 -20.74 -28.65 25.16
N VAL A 111 -21.46 -28.53 26.26
CA VAL A 111 -21.49 -27.31 27.10
C VAL A 111 -20.76 -27.57 28.41
N ILE A 112 -19.83 -26.71 28.77
CA ILE A 112 -19.06 -26.78 30.01
C ILE A 112 -19.23 -25.49 30.80
N THR A 113 -19.45 -25.60 32.11
CA THR A 113 -19.48 -24.45 33.02
C THR A 113 -18.47 -24.64 34.14
N GLY A 114 -17.53 -23.71 34.26
CA GLY A 114 -16.49 -23.69 35.28
C GLY A 114 -15.14 -23.28 34.72
N ASP A 115 -14.33 -22.61 35.55
CA ASP A 115 -13.00 -22.13 35.18
C ASP A 115 -12.03 -23.29 34.88
N ASN A 116 -11.03 -23.03 34.05
CA ASN A 116 -9.95 -23.96 33.68
C ASN A 116 -10.43 -25.23 32.98
N ALA A 117 -11.59 -25.18 32.31
CA ALA A 117 -12.07 -26.26 31.48
C ALA A 117 -11.07 -26.55 30.33
N THR A 118 -10.92 -27.83 29.96
CA THR A 118 -10.12 -28.22 28.79
C THR A 118 -10.86 -29.25 27.96
N VAL A 119 -11.12 -28.92 26.71
CA VAL A 119 -11.75 -29.78 25.71
C VAL A 119 -10.75 -30.18 24.63
N ASN A 120 -10.75 -31.46 24.26
CA ASN A 120 -9.97 -31.97 23.14
C ASN A 120 -10.91 -32.56 22.09
N ASN A 121 -10.96 -31.94 20.93
CA ASN A 121 -11.72 -32.38 19.76
C ASN A 121 -10.72 -32.94 18.74
N ASN A 122 -10.56 -34.27 18.72
CA ASN A 122 -9.55 -34.92 17.88
C ASN A 122 -10.09 -35.30 16.50
N GLY A 123 -11.40 -35.50 16.39
CA GLY A 123 -12.10 -35.82 15.15
C GLY A 123 -12.81 -34.60 14.58
N LYS A 124 -13.45 -34.83 13.43
CA LYS A 124 -14.16 -33.79 12.70
C LYS A 124 -15.36 -33.29 13.52
N THR A 125 -15.45 -31.97 13.69
CA THR A 125 -16.59 -31.28 14.28
C THR A 125 -17.37 -30.61 13.17
N THR A 126 -18.67 -30.89 13.08
CA THR A 126 -19.57 -30.25 12.13
C THR A 126 -20.70 -29.58 12.89
N VAL A 127 -20.90 -28.28 12.66
CA VAL A 127 -21.98 -27.49 13.28
C VAL A 127 -22.80 -26.87 12.16
N ASP A 128 -24.10 -27.16 12.13
CA ASP A 128 -25.02 -26.64 11.13
C ASP A 128 -26.30 -26.11 11.78
N GLY A 129 -26.76 -24.96 11.27
CA GLY A 129 -28.02 -24.33 11.67
C GLY A 129 -27.88 -23.28 12.77
N LYS A 130 -28.81 -22.34 12.75
CA LYS A 130 -28.88 -21.21 13.68
C LYS A 130 -28.99 -21.69 15.12
N ASP A 131 -28.28 -21.01 16.02
CA ASP A 131 -28.24 -21.27 17.46
C ASP A 131 -27.63 -22.64 17.83
N SER A 132 -27.02 -23.34 16.88
CA SER A 132 -26.27 -24.58 17.14
C SER A 132 -24.85 -24.26 17.58
N THR A 133 -24.35 -24.92 18.63
CA THR A 133 -22.97 -24.73 19.10
C THR A 133 -22.21 -26.05 19.23
N GLY A 134 -21.04 -26.16 18.61
CA GLY A 134 -20.21 -27.35 18.74
C GLY A 134 -19.69 -27.52 20.16
N THR A 135 -18.80 -26.63 20.60
CA THR A 135 -18.20 -26.65 21.94
C THR A 135 -18.42 -25.31 22.62
N GLU A 136 -19.11 -25.29 23.77
CA GLU A 136 -19.36 -24.11 24.58
C GLU A 136 -18.62 -24.21 25.93
N ILE A 137 -17.83 -23.19 26.30
CA ILE A 137 -17.21 -23.09 27.63
C ILE A 137 -17.61 -21.77 28.29
N ASN A 138 -18.26 -21.87 29.45
CA ASN A 138 -18.60 -20.75 30.32
C ASN A 138 -17.67 -20.75 31.54
N GLY A 139 -16.57 -20.02 31.48
CA GLY A 139 -15.60 -19.92 32.57
C GLY A 139 -14.24 -19.37 32.13
N ASN A 140 -13.51 -18.77 33.08
CA ASN A 140 -12.20 -18.19 32.80
C ASN A 140 -11.14 -19.27 32.53
N ASN A 141 -10.13 -18.94 31.73
CA ASN A 141 -9.05 -19.84 31.35
C ASN A 141 -9.56 -21.11 30.64
N GLY A 142 -10.69 -21.02 29.95
CA GLY A 142 -11.21 -22.11 29.12
C GLY A 142 -10.22 -22.44 27.99
N LYS A 143 -9.95 -23.73 27.77
CA LYS A 143 -9.05 -24.20 26.72
C LYS A 143 -9.73 -25.19 25.79
N VAL A 144 -9.63 -24.96 24.48
CA VAL A 144 -10.04 -25.94 23.46
C VAL A 144 -8.84 -26.30 22.60
N ILE A 145 -8.64 -27.60 22.36
CA ILE A 145 -7.69 -28.13 21.39
C ILE A 145 -8.51 -28.79 20.29
N GLN A 146 -8.46 -28.21 19.10
CA GLN A 146 -9.18 -28.68 17.91
C GLN A 146 -8.15 -29.27 16.94
N ASP A 147 -7.90 -30.58 17.06
CA ASP A 147 -6.96 -31.28 16.19
C ASP A 147 -7.64 -31.80 14.90
N GLY A 148 -8.94 -32.11 14.96
CA GLY A 148 -9.73 -32.51 13.78
C GLY A 148 -10.38 -31.33 13.08
N ASP A 149 -10.86 -31.54 11.85
CA ASP A 149 -11.50 -30.49 11.03
C ASP A 149 -12.69 -29.84 11.76
N LEU A 150 -12.88 -28.54 11.56
CA LEU A 150 -13.98 -27.75 12.09
C LEU A 150 -14.78 -27.15 10.93
N ASP A 151 -15.96 -27.71 10.66
CA ASP A 151 -16.87 -27.24 9.62
C ASP A 151 -18.11 -26.58 10.24
N VAL A 152 -18.36 -25.32 9.91
CA VAL A 152 -19.45 -24.53 10.49
C VAL A 152 -20.29 -23.88 9.38
N SER A 153 -21.61 -24.05 9.45
CA SER A 153 -22.57 -23.52 8.47
C SER A 153 -23.92 -23.10 9.07
N GLY A 154 -24.75 -22.44 8.27
CA GLY A 154 -26.16 -22.19 8.59
C GLY A 154 -26.43 -21.28 9.81
N GLY A 155 -25.46 -20.47 10.23
CA GLY A 155 -25.55 -19.60 11.41
C GLY A 155 -25.17 -20.28 12.73
N GLY A 156 -24.42 -21.38 12.68
CA GLY A 156 -23.92 -22.10 13.86
C GLY A 156 -22.58 -21.57 14.37
N HIS A 157 -22.21 -21.92 15.60
CA HIS A 157 -20.92 -21.58 16.22
C HIS A 157 -20.09 -22.85 16.46
N GLY A 158 -18.86 -22.90 15.97
CA GLY A 158 -17.97 -24.06 16.14
C GLY A 158 -17.50 -24.21 17.58
N ILE A 159 -16.74 -23.23 18.04
CA ILE A 159 -16.24 -23.11 19.41
C ILE A 159 -16.70 -21.76 19.96
N ASP A 160 -17.35 -21.76 21.12
CA ASP A 160 -17.86 -20.57 21.80
C ASP A 160 -17.33 -20.57 23.24
N ILE A 161 -16.60 -19.53 23.64
CA ILE A 161 -16.07 -19.41 25.00
C ILE A 161 -16.42 -18.05 25.58
N THR A 162 -17.14 -18.05 26.70
CA THR A 162 -17.32 -16.86 27.53
C THR A 162 -16.42 -16.95 28.76
N GLY A 163 -15.44 -16.06 28.86
CA GLY A 163 -14.52 -15.94 30.00
C GLY A 163 -13.14 -15.43 29.63
N ASP A 164 -12.49 -14.74 30.58
CA ASP A 164 -11.18 -14.13 30.37
C ASP A 164 -10.08 -15.18 30.18
N SER A 165 -9.04 -14.81 29.44
CA SER A 165 -7.82 -15.60 29.24
C SER A 165 -8.08 -16.99 28.63
N ALA A 166 -9.14 -17.12 27.83
CA ALA A 166 -9.42 -18.34 27.08
C ALA A 166 -8.34 -18.62 26.02
N THR A 167 -8.18 -19.88 25.65
CA THR A 167 -7.23 -20.30 24.62
C THR A 167 -7.84 -21.34 23.68
N VAL A 168 -7.76 -21.11 22.38
CA VAL A 168 -8.13 -22.11 21.37
C VAL A 168 -6.91 -22.45 20.52
N ASP A 169 -6.50 -23.71 20.52
CA ASP A 169 -5.46 -24.25 19.65
C ASP A 169 -6.13 -25.04 18.52
N ASN A 170 -6.29 -24.44 17.34
CA ASN A 170 -6.90 -25.05 16.16
C ASN A 170 -5.84 -25.54 15.16
N LYS A 171 -5.57 -26.85 15.18
CA LYS A 171 -4.67 -27.52 14.23
C LYS A 171 -5.39 -28.15 13.05
N GLY A 172 -6.67 -28.45 13.21
CA GLY A 172 -7.52 -28.94 12.12
C GLY A 172 -7.79 -27.86 11.08
N THR A 173 -8.25 -28.27 9.89
CA THR A 173 -8.74 -27.30 8.91
C THR A 173 -10.03 -26.68 9.41
N MET A 174 -10.21 -25.38 9.23
CA MET A 174 -11.45 -24.68 9.54
C MET A 174 -12.18 -24.30 8.24
N THR A 175 -13.45 -24.66 8.13
CA THR A 175 -14.34 -24.21 7.05
C THR A 175 -15.53 -23.50 7.67
N VAL A 176 -15.75 -22.22 7.34
CA VAL A 176 -16.92 -21.46 7.81
C VAL A 176 -17.68 -20.92 6.60
N THR A 177 -18.97 -21.20 6.51
CA THR A 177 -19.83 -20.71 5.43
C THR A 177 -21.15 -20.17 5.97
N ASP A 178 -21.76 -19.27 5.19
CA ASP A 178 -23.07 -18.66 5.41
C ASP A 178 -23.07 -17.55 6.49
N PRO A 179 -24.00 -16.59 6.39
CA PRO A 179 -24.11 -15.50 7.35
C PRO A 179 -24.34 -15.98 8.78
N GLU A 180 -23.81 -15.23 9.75
CA GLU A 180 -23.90 -15.51 11.20
C GLU A 180 -23.13 -16.76 11.65
N SER A 181 -22.52 -17.53 10.76
CA SER A 181 -21.70 -18.69 11.13
C SER A 181 -20.36 -18.22 11.70
N MET A 182 -19.95 -18.77 12.85
CA MET A 182 -18.67 -18.46 13.49
C MET A 182 -17.85 -19.71 13.76
N GLY A 183 -16.61 -19.77 13.26
CA GLY A 183 -15.69 -20.88 13.54
C GLY A 183 -15.32 -20.93 15.02
N ILE A 184 -14.69 -19.85 15.50
CA ILE A 184 -14.29 -19.66 16.89
C ILE A 184 -14.81 -18.30 17.35
N GLN A 185 -15.57 -18.28 18.45
CA GLN A 185 -15.97 -17.07 19.16
C GLN A 185 -15.41 -17.11 20.58
N ILE A 186 -14.82 -16.01 21.04
CA ILE A 186 -14.43 -15.83 22.43
C ILE A 186 -14.90 -14.46 22.93
N ASP A 187 -15.70 -14.44 23.99
CA ASP A 187 -16.09 -13.25 24.72
C ASP A 187 -15.28 -13.18 26.04
N GLY A 188 -14.19 -12.42 26.06
CA GLY A 188 -13.32 -12.27 27.22
C GLY A 188 -11.96 -11.64 26.92
N ASP A 189 -11.41 -10.93 27.89
CA ASP A 189 -10.12 -10.23 27.74
C ASP A 189 -8.95 -11.22 27.68
N LYS A 190 -7.87 -10.85 26.99
CA LYS A 190 -6.61 -11.64 26.89
C LYS A 190 -6.78 -13.03 26.29
N ALA A 191 -7.83 -13.21 25.50
CA ALA A 191 -8.06 -14.44 24.75
C ALA A 191 -6.93 -14.68 23.73
N ILE A 192 -6.61 -15.95 23.51
CA ILE A 192 -5.58 -16.37 22.55
C ILE A 192 -6.17 -17.41 21.61
N VAL A 193 -6.15 -17.16 20.31
CA VAL A 193 -6.50 -18.15 19.29
C VAL A 193 -5.28 -18.47 18.44
N ASN A 194 -4.97 -19.75 18.26
CA ASN A 194 -3.88 -20.25 17.44
C ASN A 194 -4.45 -21.09 16.29
N ASN A 195 -4.52 -20.52 15.10
CA ASN A 195 -4.94 -21.19 13.87
C ASN A 195 -3.70 -21.74 13.14
N GLU A 196 -3.35 -22.99 13.43
CA GLU A 196 -2.26 -23.71 12.75
C GLU A 196 -2.72 -24.38 11.45
N GLY A 197 -3.99 -24.80 11.37
CA GLY A 197 -4.59 -25.38 10.17
C GLY A 197 -5.05 -24.34 9.14
N GLU A 198 -5.30 -24.79 7.91
CA GLU A 198 -5.87 -23.93 6.86
C GLU A 198 -7.29 -23.49 7.23
N SER A 199 -7.63 -22.23 6.95
CA SER A 199 -8.94 -21.64 7.21
C SER A 199 -9.57 -21.15 5.91
N THR A 200 -10.77 -21.62 5.59
CA THR A 200 -11.58 -21.20 4.44
C THR A 200 -12.90 -20.60 4.93
N ILE A 201 -13.11 -19.31 4.68
CA ILE A 201 -14.27 -18.55 5.12
C ILE A 201 -15.01 -18.05 3.88
N THR A 202 -16.30 -18.35 3.77
CA THR A 202 -17.10 -18.00 2.58
C THR A 202 -18.52 -17.54 2.89
N ASN A 203 -19.14 -16.84 1.93
CA ASN A 203 -20.57 -16.53 1.94
C ASN A 203 -21.09 -15.82 3.21
N GLY A 204 -20.30 -14.94 3.82
CA GLY A 204 -20.69 -14.14 4.99
C GLY A 204 -20.38 -14.76 6.35
N GLY A 205 -19.59 -15.85 6.39
CA GLY A 205 -19.13 -16.44 7.65
C GLY A 205 -17.98 -15.66 8.30
N THR A 206 -17.74 -15.92 9.59
CA THR A 206 -16.58 -15.39 10.34
C THR A 206 -15.71 -16.54 10.86
N GLY A 207 -14.41 -16.54 10.52
CA GLY A 207 -13.48 -17.58 10.95
C GLY A 207 -13.24 -17.55 12.46
N THR A 208 -12.57 -16.51 12.93
CA THR A 208 -12.30 -16.27 14.36
C THR A 208 -12.84 -14.91 14.75
N GLN A 209 -13.63 -14.83 15.82
CA GLN A 209 -14.07 -13.60 16.46
C GLN A 209 -13.63 -13.58 17.93
N ILE A 210 -13.03 -12.49 18.37
CA ILE A 210 -12.67 -12.28 19.77
C ILE A 210 -13.20 -10.92 20.24
N ASN A 211 -14.06 -10.92 21.24
CA ASN A 211 -14.60 -9.73 21.88
C ASN A 211 -13.91 -9.55 23.25
N GLY A 212 -12.87 -8.72 23.32
CA GLY A 212 -12.11 -8.49 24.54
C GLY A 212 -10.80 -7.72 24.32
N ASP A 213 -10.38 -6.97 25.34
CA ASP A 213 -9.13 -6.21 25.31
C ASP A 213 -7.91 -7.16 25.41
N ASP A 214 -6.76 -6.71 24.89
CA ASP A 214 -5.49 -7.47 24.89
C ASP A 214 -5.58 -8.85 24.22
N ALA A 215 -6.55 -9.06 23.32
CA ALA A 215 -6.74 -10.30 22.58
C ALA A 215 -5.59 -10.56 21.59
N THR A 216 -5.30 -11.84 21.32
CA THR A 216 -4.31 -12.24 20.31
C THR A 216 -4.83 -13.37 19.43
N ALA A 217 -4.75 -13.20 18.11
CA ALA A 217 -4.95 -14.28 17.13
C ALA A 217 -3.64 -14.55 16.36
N ASN A 218 -3.23 -15.82 16.31
CA ASN A 218 -2.07 -16.29 15.55
C ASN A 218 -2.54 -17.17 14.40
N ASN A 219 -2.39 -16.69 13.18
CA ASN A 219 -2.78 -17.36 11.95
C ASN A 219 -1.53 -17.88 11.23
N ASN A 220 -1.14 -19.11 11.57
CA ASN A 220 0.02 -19.77 10.99
C ASN A 220 -0.35 -20.59 9.74
N GLY A 221 -1.59 -21.07 9.68
CA GLY A 221 -2.14 -21.70 8.48
C GLY A 221 -2.57 -20.68 7.43
N LYS A 222 -2.68 -21.13 6.18
CA LYS A 222 -3.25 -20.29 5.10
C LYS A 222 -4.68 -19.90 5.44
N THR A 223 -5.03 -18.64 5.24
CA THR A 223 -6.38 -18.10 5.42
C THR A 223 -6.92 -17.65 4.06
N THR A 224 -8.08 -18.16 3.65
CA THR A 224 -8.79 -17.77 2.44
C THR A 224 -10.15 -17.21 2.83
N VAL A 225 -10.44 -15.98 2.44
CA VAL A 225 -11.71 -15.30 2.70
C VAL A 225 -12.35 -14.90 1.38
N ASP A 226 -13.54 -15.42 1.08
CA ASP A 226 -14.23 -15.13 -0.16
C ASP A 226 -15.70 -14.76 0.05
N GLY A 227 -16.15 -13.72 -0.64
CA GLY A 227 -17.53 -13.29 -0.67
C GLY A 227 -17.86 -12.20 0.36
N LYS A 228 -18.93 -11.47 0.04
CA LYS A 228 -19.37 -10.30 0.78
C LYS A 228 -19.63 -10.63 2.25
N ASP A 229 -19.19 -9.73 3.13
CA ASP A 229 -19.37 -9.80 4.59
C ASP A 229 -18.65 -11.00 5.25
N SER A 230 -17.85 -11.77 4.50
CA SER A 230 -17.00 -12.83 5.06
C SER A 230 -15.82 -12.20 5.79
N THR A 231 -15.49 -12.68 6.99
CA THR A 231 -14.36 -12.17 7.78
C THR A 231 -13.45 -13.29 8.25
N GLY A 232 -12.14 -13.20 7.99
CA GLY A 232 -11.18 -14.21 8.42
C GLY A 232 -10.95 -14.19 9.93
N THR A 233 -10.42 -13.08 10.44
CA THR A 233 -10.18 -12.84 11.87
C THR A 233 -10.74 -11.48 12.26
N GLU A 234 -11.60 -11.45 13.27
CA GLU A 234 -12.20 -10.25 13.84
C GLU A 234 -11.79 -10.11 15.31
N ILE A 235 -11.28 -8.94 15.71
CA ILE A 235 -11.03 -8.60 17.12
C ILE A 235 -11.73 -7.29 17.47
N ASN A 236 -12.63 -7.34 18.45
CA ASN A 236 -13.30 -6.18 19.02
C ASN A 236 -12.73 -5.92 20.42
N GLY A 237 -11.74 -5.03 20.52
CA GLY A 237 -11.06 -4.72 21.77
C GLY A 237 -9.76 -3.93 21.57
N ASN A 238 -9.38 -3.15 22.58
CA ASN A 238 -8.15 -2.36 22.55
C ASN A 238 -6.92 -3.26 22.66
N ASN A 239 -5.80 -2.81 22.11
CA ASN A 239 -4.54 -3.56 22.05
C ASN A 239 -4.68 -4.93 21.36
N GLY A 240 -5.71 -5.11 20.52
CA GLY A 240 -5.92 -6.33 19.75
C GLY A 240 -4.69 -6.63 18.89
N LYS A 241 -4.23 -7.88 18.93
CA LYS A 241 -3.05 -8.32 18.19
C LYS A 241 -3.37 -9.44 17.21
N VAL A 242 -2.96 -9.31 15.96
CA VAL A 242 -2.98 -10.40 14.98
C VAL A 242 -1.57 -10.67 14.46
N ILE A 243 -1.17 -11.94 14.42
CA ILE A 243 0.07 -12.39 13.76
C ILE A 243 -0.35 -13.29 12.61
N GLN A 244 -0.08 -12.86 11.38
CA GLN A 244 -0.40 -13.58 10.16
C GLN A 244 0.90 -14.12 9.55
N ASP A 245 1.25 -15.35 9.91
CA ASP A 245 2.44 -16.03 9.39
C ASP A 245 2.12 -16.84 8.12
N GLY A 246 0.90 -17.38 8.00
CA GLY A 246 0.41 -18.06 6.80
C GLY A 246 -0.08 -17.09 5.74
N ASP A 247 -0.19 -17.55 4.49
CA ASP A 247 -0.73 -16.73 3.39
C ASP A 247 -2.16 -16.27 3.66
N LEU A 248 -2.49 -15.05 3.24
CA LEU A 248 -3.80 -14.41 3.37
C LEU A 248 -4.34 -14.07 1.98
N ASP A 249 -5.35 -14.82 1.52
CA ASP A 249 -6.03 -14.58 0.24
C ASP A 249 -7.45 -14.06 0.49
N VAL A 250 -7.78 -12.88 -0.04
CA VAL A 250 -9.07 -12.20 0.17
C VAL A 250 -9.73 -11.80 -1.16
N SER A 251 -10.99 -12.16 -1.35
CA SER A 251 -11.77 -11.86 -2.56
C SER A 251 -13.26 -11.64 -2.33
N GLY A 252 -13.97 -11.19 -3.36
CA GLY A 252 -15.44 -11.15 -3.38
C GLY A 252 -16.11 -10.18 -2.39
N GLY A 253 -15.38 -9.18 -1.87
CA GLY A 253 -15.87 -8.23 -0.87
C GLY A 253 -15.74 -8.72 0.58
N GLY A 254 -14.83 -9.66 0.84
CA GLY A 254 -14.50 -10.15 2.18
C GLY A 254 -13.39 -9.36 2.87
N HIS A 255 -13.28 -9.51 4.19
CA HIS A 255 -12.24 -8.91 5.03
C HIS A 255 -11.31 -9.99 5.58
N GLY A 256 -10.00 -9.85 5.38
CA GLY A 256 -9.01 -10.82 5.88
C GLY A 256 -8.87 -10.75 7.40
N ILE A 257 -8.34 -9.63 7.87
CA ILE A 257 -8.18 -9.28 9.28
C ILE A 257 -8.94 -7.99 9.53
N ASP A 258 -9.80 -7.97 10.55
CA ASP A 258 -10.60 -6.82 10.94
C ASP A 258 -10.42 -6.59 12.45
N ILE A 259 -9.98 -5.40 12.85
CA ILE A 259 -9.81 -5.06 14.27
C ILE A 259 -10.48 -3.72 14.55
N THR A 260 -11.40 -3.72 15.51
CA THR A 260 -11.95 -2.49 16.09
C THR A 260 -11.38 -2.28 17.49
N GLY A 261 -10.55 -1.26 17.66
CA GLY A 261 -9.95 -0.91 18.94
C GLY A 261 -8.64 -0.13 18.83
N ASP A 262 -8.38 0.74 19.80
CA ASP A 262 -7.18 1.58 19.82
C ASP A 262 -5.92 0.73 20.05
N SER A 263 -4.78 1.21 19.54
CA SER A 263 -3.45 0.61 19.72
C SER A 263 -3.35 -0.84 19.24
N ALA A 264 -4.21 -1.23 18.29
CA ALA A 264 -4.16 -2.54 17.65
C ALA A 264 -2.82 -2.75 16.90
N THR A 265 -2.38 -4.01 16.82
CA THR A 265 -1.14 -4.39 16.11
C THR A 265 -1.39 -5.58 15.20
N VAL A 266 -1.03 -5.45 13.91
CA VAL A 266 -1.05 -6.56 12.96
C VAL A 266 0.37 -6.82 12.44
N ASP A 267 0.89 -8.03 12.64
CA ASP A 267 2.17 -8.49 12.10
C ASP A 267 1.91 -9.47 10.95
N ASN A 268 1.92 -8.99 9.69
CA ASN A 268 1.71 -9.81 8.50
C ASN A 268 3.02 -10.23 7.84
N LYS A 269 3.45 -11.47 8.10
CA LYS A 269 4.64 -12.09 7.49
C LYS A 269 4.32 -12.97 6.29
N GLY A 270 3.09 -13.49 6.22
CA GLY A 270 2.59 -14.26 5.09
C GLY A 270 2.42 -13.40 3.83
N THR A 271 2.31 -14.05 2.67
CA THR A 271 1.94 -13.32 1.45
C THR A 271 0.48 -12.87 1.56
N MET A 272 0.17 -11.67 1.09
CA MET A 272 -1.18 -11.14 1.05
C MET A 272 -1.63 -10.97 -0.40
N THR A 273 -2.74 -11.58 -0.76
CA THR A 273 -3.41 -11.38 -2.05
C THR A 273 -4.79 -10.80 -1.81
N VAL A 274 -5.08 -9.62 -2.35
CA VAL A 274 -6.42 -9.00 -2.28
C VAL A 274 -6.93 -8.73 -3.69
N THR A 275 -8.13 -9.20 -4.00
CA THR A 275 -8.75 -8.98 -5.31
C THR A 275 -10.24 -8.67 -5.20
N ASP A 276 -10.78 -8.04 -6.24
CA ASP A 276 -12.16 -7.57 -6.36
C ASP A 276 -12.53 -6.34 -5.51
N PRO A 277 -13.55 -5.57 -5.92
CA PRO A 277 -14.03 -4.42 -5.15
C PRO A 277 -14.54 -4.79 -3.76
N GLU A 278 -14.44 -3.87 -2.82
CA GLU A 278 -14.84 -4.01 -1.41
C GLU A 278 -14.01 -5.05 -0.61
N SER A 279 -13.09 -5.79 -1.24
CA SER A 279 -12.21 -6.72 -0.51
C SER A 279 -11.10 -5.96 0.23
N ILE A 280 -10.89 -6.30 1.50
CA ILE A 280 -9.86 -5.68 2.35
C ILE A 280 -8.98 -6.76 2.98
N GLY A 281 -7.66 -6.67 2.79
CA GLY A 281 -6.70 -7.59 3.39
C GLY A 281 -6.64 -7.43 4.91
N ILE A 282 -6.28 -6.22 5.36
CA ILE A 282 -6.21 -5.84 6.77
C ILE A 282 -7.00 -4.54 6.95
N GLN A 283 -7.99 -4.54 7.84
CA GLN A 283 -8.70 -3.37 8.32
C GLN A 283 -8.42 -3.17 9.81
N VAL A 284 -8.12 -1.93 10.21
CA VAL A 284 -8.05 -1.54 11.62
C VAL A 284 -8.78 -0.22 11.84
N ASP A 285 -9.81 -0.23 12.68
CA ASP A 285 -10.54 0.94 13.13
C ASP A 285 -10.12 1.29 14.57
N GLY A 286 -9.19 2.23 14.72
CA GLY A 286 -8.67 2.66 16.03
C GLY A 286 -7.42 3.54 15.96
N ASP A 287 -7.26 4.42 16.94
CA ASP A 287 -6.12 5.34 17.02
C ASP A 287 -4.83 4.59 17.38
N GLN A 288 -3.67 5.11 16.94
CA GLN A 288 -2.34 4.54 17.22
C GLN A 288 -2.15 3.09 16.74
N ALA A 289 -2.97 2.64 15.79
CA ALA A 289 -2.83 1.33 15.18
C ALA A 289 -1.46 1.17 14.47
N VAL A 290 -0.91 -0.04 14.52
CA VAL A 290 0.36 -0.40 13.86
C VAL A 290 0.17 -1.64 13.00
N VAL A 291 0.37 -1.52 11.70
CA VAL A 291 0.37 -2.66 10.76
C VAL A 291 1.76 -2.86 10.18
N ASN A 292 2.32 -4.06 10.30
CA ASN A 292 3.62 -4.45 9.78
C ASN A 292 3.44 -5.46 8.64
N ASN A 293 3.62 -5.04 7.41
CA ASN A 293 3.58 -5.87 6.21
C ASN A 293 5.01 -6.29 5.83
N GLU A 294 5.44 -7.46 6.33
CA GLU A 294 6.73 -8.07 6.00
C GLU A 294 6.68 -8.94 4.75
N GLY A 295 5.54 -9.60 4.50
CA GLY A 295 5.32 -10.43 3.32
C GLY A 295 5.01 -9.64 2.05
N GLU A 296 5.12 -10.30 0.89
CA GLU A 296 4.72 -9.69 -0.39
C GLU A 296 3.20 -9.47 -0.42
N SER A 297 2.77 -8.32 -0.94
CA SER A 297 1.37 -7.94 -1.07
C SER A 297 1.02 -7.70 -2.55
N ALA A 298 -0.02 -8.37 -3.04
CA ALA A 298 -0.55 -8.22 -4.40
C ALA A 298 -2.03 -7.81 -4.34
N ILE A 299 -2.31 -6.59 -4.78
CA ILE A 299 -3.64 -5.96 -4.73
C ILE A 299 -4.13 -5.73 -6.15
N THR A 300 -5.31 -6.24 -6.49
CA THR A 300 -5.85 -6.18 -7.86
C THR A 300 -7.35 -5.91 -7.93
N ASN A 301 -7.83 -5.44 -9.09
CA ASN A 301 -9.26 -5.37 -9.44
C ASN A 301 -10.15 -4.61 -8.43
N GLY A 302 -9.64 -3.56 -7.79
CA GLY A 302 -10.42 -2.72 -6.85
C GLY A 302 -10.33 -3.13 -5.38
N GLY A 303 -9.44 -4.08 -5.04
CA GLY A 303 -9.18 -4.47 -3.65
C GLY A 303 -8.35 -3.44 -2.88
N THR A 304 -8.37 -3.52 -1.54
CA THR A 304 -7.52 -2.72 -0.64
C THR A 304 -6.62 -3.63 0.20
N GLY A 305 -5.31 -3.42 0.17
CA GLY A 305 -4.36 -4.24 0.93
C GLY A 305 -4.47 -4.02 2.43
N THR A 306 -4.09 -2.83 2.88
CA THR A 306 -4.18 -2.40 4.29
C THR A 306 -5.00 -1.12 4.37
N GLN A 307 -6.01 -1.07 5.24
CA GLN A 307 -6.79 0.11 5.57
C GLN A 307 -6.73 0.36 7.08
N ILE A 308 -6.41 1.59 7.48
CA ILE A 308 -6.40 2.01 8.89
C ILE A 308 -7.20 3.29 9.06
N ASN A 309 -8.24 3.24 9.88
CA ASN A 309 -9.07 4.39 10.23
C ASN A 309 -8.76 4.82 11.68
N GLY A 310 -7.90 5.82 11.85
CA GLY A 310 -7.48 6.30 13.17
C GLY A 310 -6.32 7.30 13.12
N ASP A 311 -6.29 8.21 14.10
CA ASP A 311 -5.20 9.18 14.25
C ASP A 311 -3.92 8.48 14.74
N ASP A 312 -2.76 9.04 14.42
CA ASP A 312 -1.44 8.52 14.80
C ASP A 312 -1.15 7.08 14.32
N ALA A 313 -1.88 6.59 13.31
CA ALA A 313 -1.71 5.28 12.71
C ALA A 313 -0.35 5.13 12.01
N THR A 314 0.21 3.92 12.04
CA THR A 314 1.45 3.59 11.33
C THR A 314 1.31 2.31 10.51
N ALA A 315 1.65 2.36 9.22
CA ALA A 315 1.85 1.19 8.38
C ALA A 315 3.32 1.05 7.98
N ASN A 316 3.91 -0.13 8.21
CA ASN A 316 5.28 -0.47 7.84
C ASN A 316 5.27 -1.52 6.73
N ASN A 317 5.53 -1.10 5.51
CA ASN A 317 5.56 -1.93 4.32
C ASN A 317 7.01 -2.31 3.98
N ASN A 318 7.46 -3.41 4.60
CA ASN A 318 8.80 -3.96 4.41
C ASN A 318 8.84 -4.95 3.23
N GLY A 319 7.73 -5.65 2.98
CA GLY A 319 7.57 -6.52 1.83
C GLY A 319 7.26 -5.75 0.55
N LYS A 320 7.48 -6.39 -0.60
CA LYS A 320 7.10 -5.81 -1.89
C LYS A 320 5.58 -5.64 -1.97
N THR A 321 5.13 -4.47 -2.41
CA THR A 321 3.71 -4.16 -2.64
C THR A 321 3.48 -3.93 -4.13
N THR A 322 2.56 -4.68 -4.72
CA THR A 322 2.11 -4.52 -6.12
C THR A 322 0.63 -4.15 -6.11
N VAL A 323 0.29 -3.04 -6.74
CA VAL A 323 -1.09 -2.55 -6.88
C VAL A 323 -1.43 -2.40 -8.36
N ASP A 324 -2.39 -3.18 -8.84
CA ASP A 324 -2.80 -3.16 -10.24
C ASP A 324 -4.32 -3.02 -10.42
N GLY A 325 -4.72 -2.18 -11.36
CA GLY A 325 -6.12 -1.98 -11.72
C GLY A 325 -6.79 -0.81 -10.99
N LYS A 326 -7.86 -0.33 -11.63
CA LYS A 326 -8.61 0.85 -11.21
C LYS A 326 -9.17 0.66 -9.81
N ASP A 327 -9.08 1.71 -9.00
CA ASP A 327 -9.63 1.78 -7.64
C ASP A 327 -8.99 0.77 -6.66
N SER A 328 -7.91 0.08 -7.07
CA SER A 328 -7.10 -0.73 -6.16
C SER A 328 -6.21 0.15 -5.30
N THR A 329 -6.10 -0.14 -4.00
CA THR A 329 -5.25 0.62 -3.06
C THR A 329 -4.32 -0.29 -2.27
N GLY A 330 -3.02 0.01 -2.23
CA GLY A 330 -2.05 -0.78 -1.47
C GLY A 330 -2.18 -0.55 0.04
N THR A 331 -2.00 0.69 0.47
CA THR A 331 -2.14 1.11 1.87
C THR A 331 -2.96 2.40 1.94
N GLU A 332 -4.04 2.36 2.72
CA GLU A 332 -4.92 3.49 2.99
C GLU A 332 -4.87 3.86 4.48
N ILE A 333 -4.66 5.14 4.79
CA ILE A 333 -4.82 5.66 6.16
C ILE A 333 -5.77 6.85 6.16
N ALA A 334 -6.84 6.76 6.93
CA ALA A 334 -7.74 7.87 7.22
C ALA A 334 -7.55 8.33 8.66
N GLY A 335 -6.79 9.40 8.87
CA GLY A 335 -6.45 9.93 10.19
C GLY A 335 -5.29 10.92 10.17
N ASN A 336 -5.27 11.83 11.13
CA ASN A 336 -4.19 12.81 11.27
C ASN A 336 -2.92 12.14 11.76
N ASN A 337 -1.77 12.73 11.42
CA ASN A 337 -0.44 12.22 11.74
C ASN A 337 -0.18 10.79 11.22
N GLY A 338 -0.97 10.31 10.26
CA GLY A 338 -0.80 9.00 9.66
C GLY A 338 0.60 8.83 9.08
N LYS A 339 1.24 7.70 9.37
CA LYS A 339 2.61 7.41 8.96
C LYS A 339 2.70 6.14 8.12
N VAL A 340 3.37 6.22 6.99
CA VAL A 340 3.74 5.05 6.19
C VAL A 340 5.26 4.97 6.03
N ILE A 341 5.83 3.81 6.31
CA ILE A 341 7.24 3.49 6.01
C ILE A 341 7.23 2.45 4.90
N GLN A 342 7.70 2.84 3.71
CA GLN A 342 7.79 1.96 2.54
C GLN A 342 9.26 1.59 2.32
N ASP A 343 9.68 0.48 2.93
CA ASP A 343 11.04 -0.06 2.77
C ASP A 343 11.12 -1.10 1.64
N GLY A 344 10.03 -1.84 1.39
CA GLY A 344 9.91 -2.74 0.24
C GLY A 344 9.58 -2.02 -1.07
N ASP A 345 9.78 -2.69 -2.20
CA ASP A 345 9.45 -2.13 -3.52
C ASP A 345 7.94 -1.86 -3.65
N LEU A 346 7.57 -0.75 -4.29
CA LEU A 346 6.20 -0.32 -4.56
C LEU A 346 5.97 -0.23 -6.08
N ASP A 347 5.21 -1.15 -6.64
CA ASP A 347 4.84 -1.17 -8.06
C ASP A 347 3.34 -0.86 -8.22
N VAL A 348 3.00 0.18 -8.99
CA VAL A 348 1.62 0.67 -9.16
C VAL A 348 1.27 0.82 -10.65
N SER A 349 0.16 0.21 -11.07
CA SER A 349 -0.32 0.24 -12.47
C SER A 349 -1.84 0.23 -12.61
N GLY A 350 -2.33 0.41 -13.84
CA GLY A 350 -3.74 0.19 -14.18
C GLY A 350 -4.75 1.16 -13.54
N GLY A 351 -4.32 2.31 -13.02
CA GLY A 351 -5.17 3.28 -12.33
C GLY A 351 -5.31 3.03 -10.82
N GLY A 352 -4.41 2.24 -10.21
CA GLY A 352 -4.37 2.00 -8.77
C GLY A 352 -3.57 3.04 -7.99
N HIS A 353 -3.76 3.05 -6.67
CA HIS A 353 -3.04 3.91 -5.72
C HIS A 353 -2.13 3.07 -4.82
N GLY A 354 -0.84 3.41 -4.73
CA GLY A 354 0.11 2.69 -3.88
C GLY A 354 -0.15 2.94 -2.40
N ILE A 355 0.11 4.18 -1.99
CA ILE A 355 -0.13 4.70 -0.64
C ILE A 355 -1.10 5.87 -0.76
N ASP A 356 -2.20 5.83 -0.02
CA ASP A 356 -3.22 6.88 0.02
C ASP A 356 -3.47 7.29 1.47
N ILE A 357 -3.31 8.58 1.80
CA ILE A 357 -3.52 9.09 3.15
C ILE A 357 -4.43 10.30 3.12
N THR A 358 -5.53 10.25 3.88
CA THR A 358 -6.37 11.42 4.16
C THR A 358 -6.18 11.84 5.61
N GLY A 359 -5.59 13.02 5.83
CA GLY A 359 -5.35 13.56 7.17
C GLY A 359 -4.19 14.54 7.22
N ASP A 360 -4.25 15.50 8.15
CA ASP A 360 -3.22 16.52 8.30
C ASP A 360 -1.94 15.93 8.92
N SER A 361 -0.81 16.54 8.62
CA SER A 361 0.52 16.19 9.17
C SER A 361 0.96 14.75 8.88
N ALA A 362 0.40 14.12 7.84
CA ALA A 362 0.79 12.79 7.40
C ALA A 362 2.26 12.74 6.97
N THR A 363 2.91 11.59 7.18
CA THR A 363 4.32 11.37 6.81
C THR A 363 4.48 10.06 6.03
N VAL A 364 5.13 10.11 4.87
CA VAL A 364 5.54 8.91 4.12
C VAL A 364 7.05 8.88 3.96
N ASP A 365 7.68 7.83 4.47
CA ASP A 365 9.11 7.55 4.30
C ASP A 365 9.29 6.42 3.27
N ASN A 366 9.55 6.76 2.01
CA ASN A 366 9.75 5.81 0.91
C ASN A 366 11.24 5.55 0.65
N LYS A 367 11.76 4.44 1.18
CA LYS A 367 13.13 3.97 0.94
C LYS A 367 13.23 2.88 -0.13
N GLY A 368 12.14 2.14 -0.35
CA GLY A 368 12.02 1.14 -1.42
C GLY A 368 12.01 1.76 -2.80
N THR A 369 12.20 0.94 -3.84
CA THR A 369 12.02 1.43 -5.21
C THR A 369 10.54 1.69 -5.48
N MET A 370 10.23 2.70 -6.28
CA MET A 370 8.87 3.02 -6.69
C MET A 370 8.74 2.99 -8.20
N THR A 371 7.84 2.16 -8.71
CA THR A 371 7.47 2.14 -10.13
C THR A 371 6.00 2.52 -10.27
N VAL A 372 5.70 3.55 -11.06
CA VAL A 372 4.33 3.95 -11.36
C VAL A 372 4.14 4.00 -12.88
N THR A 373 3.17 3.27 -13.41
CA THR A 373 2.84 3.26 -14.84
C THR A 373 1.35 3.43 -15.08
N ASP A 374 1.01 3.93 -16.25
CA ASP A 374 -0.35 4.09 -16.78
C ASP A 374 -1.10 5.31 -16.22
N PRO A 375 -2.08 5.85 -16.98
CA PRO A 375 -2.89 6.96 -16.53
C PRO A 375 -3.67 6.64 -15.25
N GLU A 376 -3.94 7.66 -14.44
CA GLU A 376 -4.65 7.58 -13.15
C GLU A 376 -3.89 6.82 -12.05
N SER A 377 -2.79 6.12 -12.35
CA SER A 377 -1.98 5.46 -11.32
C SER A 377 -1.20 6.47 -10.48
N ILE A 378 -1.23 6.32 -9.16
CA ILE A 378 -0.52 7.20 -8.22
C ILE A 378 0.31 6.37 -7.23
N GLY A 379 1.61 6.65 -7.11
CA GLY A 379 2.49 5.97 -6.16
C GLY A 379 2.17 6.33 -4.70
N ILE A 380 2.21 7.63 -4.40
CA ILE A 380 1.86 8.20 -3.09
C ILE A 380 0.87 9.35 -3.31
N GLN A 381 -0.29 9.27 -2.67
CA GLN A 381 -1.26 10.35 -2.54
C GLN A 381 -1.40 10.74 -1.07
N ILE A 382 -1.41 12.05 -0.81
CA ILE A 382 -1.79 12.60 0.50
C ILE A 382 -2.76 13.77 0.31
N ASP A 383 -3.91 13.68 0.94
CA ASP A 383 -4.91 14.75 1.06
C ASP A 383 -4.90 15.28 2.50
N GLY A 384 -4.13 16.36 2.74
CA GLY A 384 -3.95 16.94 4.08
C GLY A 384 -2.88 18.01 4.16
N ASP A 385 -3.06 18.99 5.04
CA ASP A 385 -2.10 20.08 5.26
C ASP A 385 -0.86 19.58 6.02
N GLN A 386 0.29 20.25 5.86
CA GLN A 386 1.56 19.95 6.53
C GLN A 386 2.11 18.54 6.28
N ALA A 387 1.66 17.88 5.22
CA ALA A 387 2.14 16.55 4.83
C ALA A 387 3.64 16.56 4.47
N ILE A 388 4.34 15.46 4.79
CA ILE A 388 5.77 15.27 4.49
C ILE A 388 5.96 13.95 3.74
N VAL A 389 6.54 14.00 2.55
CA VAL A 389 6.96 12.80 1.80
C VAL A 389 8.48 12.81 1.64
N ASN A 390 9.14 11.73 2.07
CA ASN A 390 10.57 11.50 1.91
C ASN A 390 10.81 10.37 0.90
N ASN A 391 11.13 10.71 -0.33
CA ASN A 391 11.50 9.78 -1.39
C ASN A 391 13.02 9.58 -1.40
N GLU A 392 13.49 8.56 -0.69
CA GLU A 392 14.90 8.15 -0.63
C GLU A 392 15.25 7.08 -1.68
N GLY A 393 14.30 6.20 -2.01
CA GLY A 393 14.47 5.16 -3.02
C GLY A 393 14.44 5.68 -4.46
N GLU A 394 14.86 4.86 -5.42
CA GLU A 394 14.74 5.19 -6.84
C GLU A 394 13.27 5.18 -7.28
N SER A 395 12.85 6.18 -8.07
CA SER A 395 11.49 6.29 -8.60
C SER A 395 11.49 6.29 -10.12
N THR A 396 10.66 5.45 -10.73
CA THR A 396 10.43 5.38 -12.18
C THR A 396 8.94 5.58 -12.48
N ILE A 397 8.61 6.66 -13.17
CA ILE A 397 7.23 7.05 -13.48
C ILE A 397 7.08 7.07 -15.00
N THR A 398 6.11 6.33 -15.54
CA THR A 398 5.93 6.17 -16.99
C THR A 398 4.47 6.20 -17.44
N ASN A 399 4.24 6.40 -18.74
CA ASN A 399 2.94 6.19 -19.41
C ASN A 399 1.73 6.93 -18.78
N GLY A 400 1.92 8.12 -18.22
CA GLY A 400 0.85 8.92 -17.62
C GLY A 400 0.67 8.75 -16.11
N GLY A 401 1.52 7.97 -15.45
CA GLY A 401 1.47 7.79 -13.99
C GLY A 401 1.94 9.02 -13.21
N THR A 402 1.61 9.07 -11.92
CA THR A 402 2.09 10.10 -10.98
C THR A 402 2.87 9.46 -9.83
N GLY A 403 4.11 9.87 -9.58
CA GLY A 403 4.92 9.33 -8.49
C GLY A 403 4.38 9.73 -7.12
N THR A 404 4.45 11.03 -6.81
CA THR A 404 3.94 11.61 -5.55
C THR A 404 2.98 12.74 -5.85
N GLN A 405 1.81 12.73 -5.21
CA GLN A 405 0.82 13.80 -5.22
C GLN A 405 0.46 14.20 -3.79
N ILE A 406 0.56 15.48 -3.47
CA ILE A 406 0.13 16.03 -2.19
C ILE A 406 -0.83 17.19 -2.44
N ASN A 407 -2.05 17.10 -1.90
CA ASN A 407 -3.05 18.14 -1.94
C ASN A 407 -3.21 18.72 -0.53
N GLY A 408 -2.53 19.84 -0.27
CA GLY A 408 -2.48 20.44 1.07
C GLY A 408 -1.50 21.60 1.15
N ASN A 409 -1.79 22.54 2.06
CA ASN A 409 -0.92 23.68 2.35
C ASN A 409 0.27 23.24 3.21
N ASP A 410 1.37 24.00 3.16
CA ASP A 410 2.58 23.76 3.96
C ASP A 410 3.18 22.34 3.76
N ALA A 411 2.83 21.68 2.65
CA ALA A 411 3.31 20.36 2.30
C ALA A 411 4.79 20.37 1.89
N THR A 412 5.52 19.30 2.19
CA THR A 412 6.92 19.12 1.82
C THR A 412 7.15 17.78 1.13
N ALA A 413 7.78 17.79 -0.04
CA ALA A 413 8.29 16.60 -0.71
C ALA A 413 9.82 16.66 -0.81
N ASN A 414 10.50 15.68 -0.23
CA ASN A 414 11.95 15.52 -0.23
C ASN A 414 12.35 14.39 -1.17
N ASN A 415 12.81 14.72 -2.37
CA ASN A 415 13.28 13.76 -3.38
C ASN A 415 14.80 13.67 -3.32
N SER A 416 15.29 12.74 -2.51
CA SER A 416 16.73 12.47 -2.36
C SER A 416 17.21 11.29 -3.20
N GLY A 417 16.29 10.37 -3.53
CA GLY A 417 16.51 9.30 -4.50
C GLY A 417 16.53 9.79 -5.94
N LYS A 418 17.00 8.94 -6.85
CA LYS A 418 16.95 9.21 -8.29
C LYS A 418 15.51 9.10 -8.79
N THR A 419 15.05 10.09 -9.54
CA THR A 419 13.71 10.10 -10.16
C THR A 419 13.84 10.11 -11.68
N THR A 420 13.18 9.18 -12.36
CA THR A 420 13.03 9.13 -13.82
C THR A 420 11.55 9.24 -14.17
N VAL A 421 11.20 10.23 -14.99
CA VAL A 421 9.83 10.48 -15.43
C VAL A 421 9.80 10.46 -16.96
N ASP A 422 9.05 9.55 -17.55
CA ASP A 422 8.97 9.40 -19.01
C ASP A 422 7.52 9.28 -19.51
N GLY A 423 7.28 9.74 -20.73
CA GLY A 423 5.99 9.64 -21.39
C GLY A 423 5.03 10.79 -21.06
N LYS A 424 4.15 11.04 -22.02
CA LYS A 424 3.21 12.15 -21.98
C LYS A 424 2.33 12.10 -20.73
N ASP A 425 2.14 13.25 -20.09
CA ASP A 425 1.27 13.44 -18.93
C ASP A 425 1.75 12.72 -17.64
N SER A 426 2.90 12.02 -17.68
CA SER A 426 3.55 11.49 -16.48
C SER A 426 4.07 12.63 -15.59
N THR A 427 3.93 12.48 -14.26
CA THR A 427 4.40 13.47 -13.28
C THR A 427 5.23 12.83 -12.18
N GLY A 428 6.44 13.32 -11.92
CA GLY A 428 7.28 12.80 -10.83
C GLY A 428 6.74 13.17 -9.46
N THR A 429 6.70 14.46 -9.15
CA THR A 429 6.18 14.99 -7.88
C THR A 429 5.25 16.16 -8.13
N LYS A 430 4.08 16.17 -7.48
CA LYS A 430 3.11 17.24 -7.54
C LYS A 430 2.71 17.68 -6.13
N ILE A 431 2.80 18.97 -5.86
CA ILE A 431 2.18 19.60 -4.70
C ILE A 431 1.15 20.62 -5.19
N ALA A 432 -0.09 20.47 -4.73
CA ALA A 432 -1.18 21.41 -4.95
C ALA A 432 -1.62 22.00 -3.61
N GLY A 433 -1.11 23.18 -3.29
CA GLY A 433 -1.39 23.90 -2.04
C GLY A 433 -0.42 25.05 -1.81
N ASN A 434 -0.80 25.99 -0.95
CA ASN A 434 0.05 27.14 -0.66
C ASN A 434 1.26 26.71 0.17
N ILE A 435 2.40 27.39 -0.03
CA ILE A 435 3.62 27.16 0.74
C ILE A 435 4.16 25.72 0.52
N GLY A 436 3.84 25.09 -0.61
CA GLY A 436 4.40 23.79 -0.98
C GLY A 436 5.93 23.86 -1.15
N ILE A 437 6.68 22.93 -0.56
CA ILE A 437 8.14 22.86 -0.63
C ILE A 437 8.56 21.57 -1.32
N VAL A 438 9.31 21.66 -2.40
CA VAL A 438 9.96 20.50 -3.04
C VAL A 438 11.47 20.65 -2.92
N ASN A 439 12.11 19.65 -2.32
CA ASN A 439 13.57 19.55 -2.25
C ASN A 439 14.03 18.43 -3.19
N LEU A 440 14.88 18.77 -4.17
CA LEU A 440 15.48 17.85 -5.12
C LEU A 440 16.97 17.69 -4.79
N ASP A 441 17.31 16.70 -3.99
CA ASP A 441 18.71 16.38 -3.67
C ASP A 441 19.24 15.23 -4.55
N GLY A 442 18.36 14.35 -5.04
CA GLY A 442 18.67 13.30 -6.02
C GLY A 442 18.60 13.79 -7.47
N SER A 443 19.10 12.98 -8.41
CA SER A 443 19.04 13.31 -9.84
C SER A 443 17.64 13.15 -10.40
N LEU A 444 17.22 14.07 -11.26
CA LEU A 444 15.93 14.06 -11.95
C LEU A 444 16.14 13.95 -13.47
N THR A 445 15.56 12.93 -14.09
CA THR A 445 15.51 12.77 -15.55
C THR A 445 14.07 12.84 -16.03
N VAL A 446 13.79 13.69 -17.02
CA VAL A 446 12.44 13.90 -17.57
C VAL A 446 12.44 13.82 -19.10
N THR A 447 11.62 12.92 -19.67
CA THR A 447 11.56 12.65 -21.11
C THR A 447 10.13 12.45 -21.62
N GLY A 448 9.94 12.38 -22.95
CA GLY A 448 8.68 11.94 -23.56
C GLY A 448 7.45 12.83 -23.35
N GLY A 449 7.62 14.11 -23.01
CA GLY A 449 6.53 15.05 -22.73
C GLY A 449 6.01 14.99 -21.29
N ALA A 450 6.83 14.47 -20.36
CA ALA A 450 6.53 14.38 -18.93
C ALA A 450 6.86 15.65 -18.15
N HIS A 451 6.36 15.74 -16.91
CA HIS A 451 6.74 16.77 -15.94
C HIS A 451 7.50 16.15 -14.76
N GLY A 452 8.67 16.70 -14.42
CA GLY A 452 9.45 16.22 -13.27
C GLY A 452 8.82 16.63 -11.94
N VAL A 453 8.69 17.94 -11.73
CA VAL A 453 8.08 18.54 -10.54
C VAL A 453 6.99 19.53 -10.95
N GLU A 454 5.83 19.46 -10.29
CA GLU A 454 4.79 20.49 -10.30
C GLU A 454 4.59 21.04 -8.89
N ASN A 455 4.80 22.34 -8.69
CA ASN A 455 4.49 23.03 -7.43
C ASN A 455 3.48 24.15 -7.69
N ILE A 456 2.23 23.90 -7.29
CA ILE A 456 1.07 24.72 -7.65
C ILE A 456 0.47 25.30 -6.37
N GLY A 457 0.48 26.62 -6.27
CA GLY A 457 0.00 27.36 -5.10
C GLY A 457 0.89 28.55 -4.77
N ASP A 458 0.36 29.48 -3.98
CA ASP A 458 1.10 30.69 -3.62
C ASP A 458 2.25 30.36 -2.66
N ASN A 459 3.37 31.05 -2.83
CA ASN A 459 4.60 30.93 -2.06
C ASN A 459 5.26 29.53 -2.18
N GLY A 460 4.99 28.80 -3.26
CA GLY A 460 5.67 27.53 -3.56
C GLY A 460 7.19 27.70 -3.65
N THR A 461 7.93 26.73 -3.09
CA THR A 461 9.39 26.70 -3.07
C THR A 461 9.92 25.44 -3.74
N VAL A 462 10.90 25.58 -4.63
CA VAL A 462 11.68 24.44 -5.17
C VAL A 462 13.16 24.68 -4.92
N ASN A 463 13.78 23.77 -4.17
CA ASN A 463 15.22 23.77 -3.89
C ASN A 463 15.87 22.60 -4.63
N ASN A 464 16.69 22.87 -5.63
CA ASN A 464 17.43 21.84 -6.36
C ASN A 464 18.91 21.86 -6.02
N LYS A 465 19.42 20.71 -5.58
CA LYS A 465 20.86 20.42 -5.44
C LYS A 465 21.31 19.27 -6.35
N GLY A 466 20.38 18.41 -6.77
CA GLY A 466 20.65 17.30 -7.69
C GLY A 466 20.78 17.73 -9.15
N ASP A 467 21.25 16.82 -10.00
CA ASP A 467 21.34 17.08 -11.43
C ASP A 467 19.96 16.92 -12.09
N ILE A 468 19.59 17.85 -12.95
CA ILE A 468 18.35 17.80 -13.75
C ILE A 468 18.71 17.57 -15.22
N VAL A 469 18.12 16.55 -15.83
CA VAL A 469 18.21 16.27 -17.27
C VAL A 469 16.81 16.25 -17.85
N VAL A 470 16.54 17.13 -18.81
CA VAL A 470 15.23 17.21 -19.47
C VAL A 470 15.42 17.09 -20.98
N SER A 471 14.71 16.17 -21.61
CA SER A 471 14.75 15.98 -23.07
C SER A 471 13.36 15.78 -23.64
N ASP A 472 13.22 16.07 -24.93
CA ASP A 472 12.07 15.80 -25.78
C ASP A 472 10.96 16.86 -25.66
N THR A 473 10.21 16.99 -26.76
CA THR A 473 9.19 18.01 -26.92
C THR A 473 8.15 17.94 -25.80
N GLY A 474 7.94 19.08 -25.15
CA GLY A 474 6.91 19.22 -24.11
C GLY A 474 7.34 18.71 -22.73
N SER A 475 8.53 18.13 -22.59
CA SER A 475 9.05 17.75 -21.28
C SER A 475 9.42 18.99 -20.46
N ILE A 476 9.03 18.99 -19.18
CA ILE A 476 9.33 20.08 -18.24
C ILE A 476 10.02 19.52 -17.00
N GLY A 477 11.21 20.00 -16.68
CA GLY A 477 11.93 19.59 -15.47
C GLY A 477 11.20 20.01 -14.20
N VAL A 478 10.98 21.32 -14.06
CA VAL A 478 10.28 21.92 -12.92
C VAL A 478 9.24 22.92 -13.41
N LEU A 479 7.99 22.73 -13.02
CA LEU A 479 6.86 23.61 -13.26
C LEU A 479 6.40 24.23 -11.94
N ILE A 480 6.28 25.56 -11.92
CA ILE A 480 5.76 26.30 -10.77
C ILE A 480 4.69 27.28 -11.22
N ASN A 481 3.57 27.29 -10.51
CA ASN A 481 2.47 28.21 -10.77
C ASN A 481 1.88 28.73 -9.45
N GLY A 482 2.07 30.03 -9.20
CA GLY A 482 1.56 30.70 -8.00
C GLY A 482 2.34 31.96 -7.69
N GLU A 483 1.79 32.83 -6.85
CA GLU A 483 2.42 34.11 -6.50
C GLU A 483 3.58 33.92 -5.51
N GLY A 484 4.61 34.78 -5.56
CA GLY A 484 5.68 34.76 -4.58
C GLY A 484 6.55 33.50 -4.56
N ALA A 485 6.64 32.78 -5.69
CA ALA A 485 7.39 31.53 -5.77
C ALA A 485 8.90 31.73 -5.52
N THR A 486 9.54 30.74 -4.91
CA THR A 486 10.99 30.72 -4.66
C THR A 486 11.64 29.53 -5.34
N VAL A 487 12.65 29.78 -6.17
CA VAL A 487 13.47 28.74 -6.82
C VAL A 487 14.93 28.94 -6.45
N SER A 488 15.56 27.88 -5.96
CA SER A 488 17.00 27.85 -5.70
C SER A 488 17.63 26.63 -6.36
N ASN A 489 18.30 26.83 -7.49
CA ASN A 489 19.04 25.80 -8.20
C ASN A 489 20.55 25.90 -7.92
N THR A 490 21.14 24.84 -7.39
CA THR A 490 22.59 24.69 -7.19
C THR A 490 23.19 23.49 -7.92
N GLY A 491 22.35 22.54 -8.35
CA GLY A 491 22.75 21.41 -9.18
C GLY A 491 22.85 21.76 -10.67
N ASP A 492 23.47 20.87 -11.45
CA ASP A 492 23.65 21.08 -12.89
C ASP A 492 22.37 20.75 -13.66
N VAL A 493 22.09 21.51 -14.72
CA VAL A 493 20.85 21.39 -15.50
C VAL A 493 21.20 21.23 -16.97
N ASN A 494 20.74 20.15 -17.59
CA ASN A 494 20.92 19.88 -19.01
C ASN A 494 19.55 19.74 -19.68
N VAL A 495 19.28 20.58 -20.69
CA VAL A 495 18.00 20.61 -21.40
C VAL A 495 18.24 20.41 -22.89
N SER A 496 17.52 19.50 -23.55
CA SER A 496 17.70 19.22 -24.99
C SER A 496 16.39 18.86 -25.71
N ASN A 497 16.42 18.86 -27.04
CA ASN A 497 15.35 18.33 -27.90
C ASN A 497 13.95 18.93 -27.63
N GLU A 498 13.80 20.25 -27.70
CA GLU A 498 12.51 20.96 -27.49
C GLU A 498 11.93 20.89 -26.07
N ALA A 499 12.77 20.62 -25.05
CA ALA A 499 12.36 20.58 -23.65
C ALA A 499 12.49 21.94 -22.93
N THR A 500 11.88 22.03 -21.75
CA THR A 500 12.02 23.18 -20.83
C THR A 500 12.60 22.75 -19.48
N GLY A 501 13.69 23.38 -19.03
CA GLY A 501 14.28 23.08 -17.72
C GLY A 501 13.37 23.52 -16.57
N PHE A 502 13.08 24.82 -16.52
CA PHE A 502 12.18 25.43 -15.54
C PHE A 502 11.10 26.24 -16.25
N SER A 503 9.83 25.99 -15.94
CA SER A 503 8.68 26.79 -16.35
C SER A 503 8.05 27.42 -15.12
N ILE A 504 8.12 28.74 -15.00
CA ILE A 504 7.79 29.47 -13.76
C ILE A 504 6.79 30.57 -14.10
N THR A 505 5.60 30.49 -13.52
CA THR A 505 4.60 31.57 -13.57
C THR A 505 4.40 32.13 -12.16
N THR A 506 4.83 33.37 -11.93
CA THR A 506 4.78 34.01 -10.61
C THR A 506 4.95 35.52 -10.70
N ASN A 507 4.31 36.29 -9.82
CA ASN A 507 4.70 37.68 -9.55
C ASN A 507 5.43 37.77 -8.21
N SER A 508 6.36 38.73 -8.10
CA SER A 508 7.17 38.95 -6.89
C SER A 508 7.98 37.73 -6.44
N GLY A 509 8.24 36.79 -7.34
CA GLY A 509 9.02 35.59 -7.08
C GLY A 509 10.52 35.84 -7.05
N LYS A 510 11.24 34.86 -6.52
CA LYS A 510 12.71 34.87 -6.39
C LYS A 510 13.28 33.63 -7.06
N VAL A 511 14.05 33.82 -8.12
CA VAL A 511 14.69 32.74 -8.87
C VAL A 511 16.20 32.90 -8.77
N SER A 512 16.87 31.92 -8.17
CA SER A 512 18.32 31.88 -8.00
C SER A 512 18.89 30.64 -8.69
N LEU A 513 19.76 30.86 -9.67
CA LEU A 513 20.38 29.80 -10.47
C LEU A 513 21.89 29.89 -10.29
N ALA A 514 22.48 29.00 -9.51
CA ALA A 514 23.91 28.97 -9.18
C ALA A 514 24.66 27.75 -9.76
N GLY A 515 23.96 26.65 -10.03
CA GLY A 515 24.51 25.49 -10.75
C GLY A 515 24.83 25.78 -12.22
N SER A 516 25.51 24.87 -12.91
CA SER A 516 25.77 25.02 -14.34
C SER A 516 24.49 24.73 -15.13
N MET A 517 24.34 25.36 -16.29
CA MET A 517 23.19 25.10 -17.16
C MET A 517 23.65 24.96 -18.60
N GLN A 518 23.27 23.86 -19.25
CA GLN A 518 23.46 23.63 -20.68
C GLN A 518 22.09 23.54 -21.36
N VAL A 519 21.92 24.31 -22.43
CA VAL A 519 20.70 24.33 -23.24
C VAL A 519 21.02 23.94 -24.68
N GLY A 520 20.53 22.77 -25.07
CA GLY A 520 20.62 22.15 -26.37
C GLY A 520 19.45 22.53 -27.28
N ASP A 521 19.29 21.76 -28.36
CA ASP A 521 18.46 22.15 -29.50
C ASP A 521 17.01 22.44 -29.13
N PHE A 522 16.49 23.54 -29.67
CA PHE A 522 15.12 24.06 -29.57
C PHE A 522 14.60 24.25 -28.14
N SER A 523 15.48 24.13 -27.15
CA SER A 523 15.12 24.02 -25.75
C SER A 523 15.15 25.36 -25.06
N THR A 524 14.44 25.44 -23.94
CA THR A 524 14.47 26.59 -23.04
C THR A 524 15.03 26.18 -21.69
N GLY A 525 16.10 26.82 -21.22
CA GLY A 525 16.65 26.54 -19.89
C GLY A 525 15.68 26.97 -18.79
N VAL A 526 15.29 28.24 -18.81
CA VAL A 526 14.29 28.81 -17.90
C VAL A 526 13.31 29.67 -18.69
N ASP A 527 12.01 29.45 -18.48
CA ASP A 527 10.92 30.31 -18.94
C ASP A 527 10.21 30.90 -17.72
N LEU A 528 10.39 32.19 -17.48
CA LEU A 528 9.77 32.93 -16.38
C LEU A 528 8.74 33.91 -16.92
N ASN A 529 7.52 33.83 -16.40
CA ASN A 529 6.42 34.73 -16.71
C ASN A 529 5.83 35.38 -15.46
N GLY A 530 5.74 36.70 -15.47
CA GLY A 530 5.10 37.52 -14.46
C GLY A 530 5.90 38.76 -14.10
N ASN A 531 5.41 39.51 -13.12
CA ASN A 531 5.89 40.86 -12.84
C ASN A 531 6.66 40.94 -11.53
N ASN A 532 7.53 41.94 -11.42
CA ASN A 532 8.27 42.25 -10.18
C ASN A 532 9.13 41.09 -9.65
N ASN A 533 9.51 40.15 -10.52
CA ASN A 533 10.33 39.01 -10.13
C ASN A 533 11.79 39.41 -9.99
N SER A 534 12.50 38.73 -9.09
CA SER A 534 13.94 38.88 -8.89
C SER A 534 14.65 37.61 -9.36
N VAL A 535 15.35 37.71 -10.48
CA VAL A 535 16.16 36.62 -11.06
C VAL A 535 17.63 36.90 -10.79
N THR A 536 18.33 35.93 -10.22
CA THR A 536 19.78 35.97 -10.01
C THR A 536 20.43 34.77 -10.69
N LEU A 537 21.20 35.04 -11.74
CA LEU A 537 22.04 34.06 -12.41
C LEU A 537 23.44 34.16 -11.83
N ALA A 538 23.69 33.36 -10.80
CA ALA A 538 25.02 33.08 -10.28
C ALA A 538 25.63 31.80 -10.89
N ALA A 539 25.00 31.28 -11.96
CA ALA A 539 25.38 30.04 -12.62
C ALA A 539 26.87 30.06 -12.95
N LYS A 540 27.56 28.99 -12.59
CA LYS A 540 29.00 28.86 -12.87
C LYS A 540 29.27 29.09 -14.37
N ASP A 541 28.51 28.41 -15.21
CA ASP A 541 28.41 28.64 -16.64
C ASP A 541 26.96 28.40 -17.12
N LEU A 542 26.33 29.38 -17.76
CA LEU A 542 25.17 29.17 -18.64
C LEU A 542 25.68 29.00 -20.08
N LYS A 543 25.46 27.83 -20.67
CA LYS A 543 25.89 27.48 -22.03
C LYS A 543 24.69 27.20 -22.92
N VAL A 544 24.46 28.08 -23.88
CA VAL A 544 23.46 27.88 -24.93
C VAL A 544 24.17 27.37 -26.16
N VAL A 545 24.07 26.06 -26.38
CA VAL A 545 24.79 25.34 -27.44
C VAL A 545 23.88 24.82 -28.53
N GLY A 546 22.57 24.74 -28.27
CA GLY A 546 21.63 24.23 -29.25
C GLY A 546 21.27 25.19 -30.37
N GLN A 547 20.70 24.63 -31.44
CA GLN A 547 20.01 25.35 -32.51
C GLN A 547 18.67 25.91 -31.99
N LYS A 548 18.35 27.19 -32.25
CA LYS A 548 17.10 27.82 -31.76
C LYS A 548 16.86 27.71 -30.25
N ALA A 549 17.94 27.58 -29.49
CA ALA A 549 17.87 27.41 -28.05
C ALA A 549 17.72 28.77 -27.35
N THR A 550 17.01 28.80 -26.23
CA THR A 550 16.93 29.97 -25.35
C THR A 550 17.46 29.60 -23.97
N GLY A 551 18.52 30.26 -23.52
CA GLY A 551 19.06 30.01 -22.18
C GLY A 551 18.03 30.37 -21.11
N ILE A 552 17.73 31.66 -21.00
CA ILE A 552 16.72 32.18 -20.08
C ILE A 552 15.79 33.14 -20.80
N ASN A 553 14.49 32.93 -20.64
CA ASN A 553 13.43 33.83 -21.06
C ASN A 553 12.75 34.42 -19.82
N VAL A 554 12.64 35.75 -19.77
CA VAL A 554 11.91 36.48 -18.73
C VAL A 554 10.88 37.36 -19.41
N SER A 555 9.61 37.17 -19.07
CA SER A 555 8.48 37.92 -19.61
C SER A 555 7.67 38.56 -18.48
N GLY A 556 7.24 39.80 -18.72
CA GLY A 556 6.46 40.61 -17.78
C GLY A 556 7.17 41.92 -17.42
N ASP A 557 6.54 42.71 -16.56
CA ASP A 557 6.96 44.07 -16.25
C ASP A 557 7.72 44.15 -14.93
N ALA A 558 8.59 45.15 -14.80
CA ALA A 558 9.31 45.48 -13.58
C ALA A 558 10.16 44.34 -12.98
N ASN A 559 10.57 43.37 -13.80
CA ASN A 559 11.46 42.30 -13.35
C ASN A 559 12.90 42.82 -13.19
N THR A 560 13.59 42.30 -12.18
CA THR A 560 15.01 42.52 -11.95
C THR A 560 15.79 41.26 -12.32
N VAL A 561 16.73 41.38 -13.26
CA VAL A 561 17.57 40.26 -13.74
C VAL A 561 19.03 40.60 -13.48
N ASN A 562 19.64 39.92 -12.52
CA ASN A 562 21.04 40.10 -12.15
C ASN A 562 21.87 38.90 -12.63
N ILE A 563 22.88 39.16 -13.46
CA ILE A 563 23.74 38.14 -14.07
C ILE A 563 25.16 38.36 -13.56
N THR A 564 25.54 37.57 -12.56
CA THR A 564 26.89 37.59 -11.98
C THR A 564 27.75 36.45 -12.54
N GLY A 565 27.12 35.38 -13.02
CA GLY A 565 27.76 34.23 -13.68
C GLY A 565 28.16 34.48 -15.13
N ASN A 566 28.85 33.51 -15.73
CA ASN A 566 29.23 33.58 -17.15
C ASN A 566 28.11 33.06 -18.05
N VAL A 567 27.93 33.70 -19.19
CA VAL A 567 26.99 33.28 -20.24
C VAL A 567 27.78 33.05 -21.53
N LEU A 568 27.63 31.87 -22.11
CA LEU A 568 28.17 31.49 -23.41
C LEU A 568 27.02 31.17 -24.35
N VAL A 569 27.00 31.81 -25.51
CA VAL A 569 26.15 31.43 -26.63
C VAL A 569 27.06 31.01 -27.78
N ASP A 570 27.08 29.72 -28.06
CA ASP A 570 27.96 29.11 -29.06
C ASP A 570 27.28 27.87 -29.63
N LYS A 571 26.64 28.03 -30.79
CA LYS A 571 25.86 26.98 -31.41
C LYS A 571 26.78 25.82 -31.84
N ASP A 572 26.35 24.60 -31.54
CA ASP A 572 27.06 23.39 -31.97
C ASP A 572 26.90 23.18 -33.47
N LYS A 573 27.97 23.48 -34.21
CA LYS A 573 28.10 23.28 -35.65
C LYS A 573 28.21 21.82 -36.08
N THR A 574 28.54 20.94 -35.14
CA THR A 574 28.68 19.51 -35.43
C THR A 574 27.34 18.78 -35.38
N ALA A 575 26.28 19.44 -34.90
CA ALA A 575 24.93 18.90 -34.88
C ALA A 575 24.38 18.71 -36.30
N ASP A 576 23.66 17.61 -36.52
CA ASP A 576 23.12 17.22 -37.84
C ASP A 576 22.16 18.26 -38.44
N ASN A 577 21.49 19.03 -37.57
CA ASN A 577 20.52 20.07 -37.92
C ASN A 577 21.14 21.49 -38.01
N ALA A 578 22.45 21.64 -37.79
CA ALA A 578 23.11 22.95 -37.73
C ALA A 578 22.92 23.78 -39.02
N ALA A 579 22.98 23.13 -40.18
CA ALA A 579 22.81 23.81 -41.47
C ALA A 579 21.37 24.30 -41.70
N GLU A 580 20.37 23.57 -41.21
CA GLU A 580 18.96 23.93 -41.36
C GLU A 580 18.62 25.19 -40.56
N TYR A 581 19.16 25.30 -39.34
CA TYR A 581 18.85 26.36 -38.39
C TYR A 581 19.96 27.42 -38.27
N PHE A 582 20.88 27.46 -39.24
CA PHE A 582 22.02 28.39 -39.24
C PHE A 582 21.60 29.86 -39.08
N PHE A 583 20.48 30.25 -39.72
CA PHE A 583 19.96 31.62 -39.70
C PHE A 583 18.90 31.87 -38.63
N ASP A 584 18.55 30.87 -37.83
CA ASP A 584 17.65 31.03 -36.71
C ASP A 584 18.44 31.33 -35.43
N PRO A 585 17.99 32.32 -34.64
CA PRO A 585 18.74 32.78 -33.48
C PRO A 585 18.67 31.76 -32.35
N SER A 586 19.84 31.43 -31.79
CA SER A 586 19.92 30.96 -30.40
C SER A 586 20.20 32.17 -29.50
N VAL A 587 19.50 32.23 -28.37
CA VAL A 587 19.48 33.38 -27.46
C VAL A 587 20.01 32.97 -26.10
N GLY A 588 20.99 33.70 -25.56
CA GLY A 588 21.48 33.51 -24.21
C GLY A 588 20.41 33.89 -23.20
N ILE A 589 20.07 35.18 -23.15
CA ILE A 589 19.08 35.74 -22.24
C ILE A 589 18.12 36.65 -23.02
N ASN A 590 16.83 36.42 -22.85
CA ASN A 590 15.75 37.20 -23.43
C ASN A 590 14.91 37.83 -22.32
N VAL A 591 14.66 39.14 -22.40
CA VAL A 591 13.84 39.90 -21.44
C VAL A 591 12.79 40.71 -22.20
N TYR A 592 11.51 40.44 -21.95
CA TYR A 592 10.37 41.07 -22.61
C TYR A 592 9.43 41.72 -21.60
N GLY A 593 8.98 42.93 -21.91
CA GLY A 593 8.05 43.71 -21.10
C GLY A 593 8.60 45.10 -20.81
N SER A 594 7.94 45.83 -19.93
CA SER A 594 8.30 47.21 -19.63
C SER A 594 8.96 47.35 -18.26
N ASP A 595 9.77 48.40 -18.10
CA ASP A 595 10.39 48.79 -16.83
C ASP A 595 11.25 47.69 -16.18
N ASN A 596 11.74 46.73 -16.96
CA ASN A 596 12.66 45.70 -16.48
C ASN A 596 14.05 46.27 -16.26
N ASN A 597 14.75 45.77 -15.24
CA ASN A 597 16.12 46.16 -14.91
C ASN A 597 17.06 44.96 -15.06
N VAL A 598 17.95 45.02 -16.05
CA VAL A 598 18.95 43.97 -16.31
C VAL A 598 20.33 44.48 -15.92
N THR A 599 21.01 43.76 -15.03
CA THR A 599 22.40 44.03 -14.66
C THR A 599 23.28 42.84 -15.02
N LEU A 600 24.29 43.08 -15.85
CA LEU A 600 25.30 42.11 -16.25
C LEU A 600 26.64 42.48 -15.63
N ASP A 601 27.03 41.76 -14.57
CA ASP A 601 28.33 41.88 -13.90
C ASP A 601 29.30 40.76 -14.33
N GLY A 602 28.76 39.62 -14.75
CA GLY A 602 29.54 38.49 -15.28
C GLY A 602 30.03 38.70 -16.72
N LYS A 603 30.65 37.67 -17.30
CA LYS A 603 31.11 37.70 -18.70
C LYS A 603 30.05 37.14 -19.64
N LEU A 604 29.67 37.92 -20.65
CA LEU A 604 28.85 37.46 -21.78
C LEU A 604 29.75 37.19 -22.99
N THR A 605 29.80 35.94 -23.43
CA THR A 605 30.54 35.50 -24.61
C THR A 605 29.56 35.07 -25.69
N VAL A 606 29.66 35.68 -26.86
CA VAL A 606 28.86 35.31 -28.03
C VAL A 606 29.82 34.87 -29.12
N VAL A 607 29.69 33.61 -29.51
CA VAL A 607 30.41 33.03 -30.63
C VAL A 607 29.47 33.03 -31.84
N SER A 608 29.98 33.45 -32.99
CA SER A 608 29.22 33.50 -34.24
C SER A 608 30.12 33.10 -35.38
N ASP A 609 29.63 32.19 -36.23
CA ASP A 609 30.33 31.81 -37.44
C ASP A 609 30.11 32.77 -38.58
N SER A 610 31.14 32.85 -39.41
CA SER A 610 31.03 33.39 -40.75
C SER A 610 31.52 32.38 -41.78
N GLU A 611 30.72 32.18 -42.81
CA GLU A 611 31.05 31.38 -43.98
C GLU A 611 31.16 32.23 -45.23
N VAL A 612 32.02 31.82 -46.15
CA VAL A 612 32.18 32.46 -47.46
C VAL A 612 31.38 31.65 -48.49
N THR A 613 30.22 32.16 -48.91
CA THR A 613 29.39 31.54 -49.95
C THR A 613 29.83 31.97 -51.36
N SER A 614 29.57 31.16 -52.39
CA SER A 614 29.95 31.48 -53.77
C SER A 614 28.97 32.47 -54.42
N ARG A 615 29.51 33.40 -55.22
CA ARG A 615 28.83 34.57 -55.79
C ARG A 615 27.56 34.25 -56.60
N GLN A 616 26.51 35.06 -56.38
CA GLN A 616 25.61 35.51 -57.45
C GLN A 616 25.85 37.01 -57.72
N SER A 617 25.81 37.42 -58.99
CA SER A 617 26.11 38.80 -59.42
C SER A 617 25.25 39.82 -58.65
N ASN A 618 25.90 40.77 -57.97
CA ASN A 618 25.34 41.93 -57.26
C ASN A 618 24.89 41.73 -55.79
N LEU A 619 25.35 40.70 -55.07
CA LEU A 619 25.12 40.52 -53.63
C LEU A 619 26.45 40.46 -52.84
N PHE A 620 26.39 40.78 -51.54
CA PHE A 620 27.55 40.71 -50.62
C PHE A 620 28.03 39.26 -50.46
N ASP A 621 29.36 39.06 -50.40
CA ASP A 621 29.98 37.76 -50.16
C ASP A 621 29.83 37.37 -48.66
N GLY A 622 29.28 36.19 -48.35
CA GLY A 622 29.29 35.56 -47.01
C GLY A 622 27.92 35.36 -46.31
N SER A 623 27.84 34.37 -45.42
CA SER A 623 26.74 34.11 -44.48
C SER A 623 27.26 34.20 -43.04
N ALA A 624 26.45 34.75 -42.14
CA ALA A 624 26.76 34.83 -40.72
C ALA A 624 25.70 34.11 -39.91
N GLU A 625 26.15 33.31 -38.94
CA GLU A 625 25.27 32.61 -38.02
C GLU A 625 24.55 33.62 -37.12
N LYS A 626 23.25 33.40 -36.88
CA LYS A 626 22.51 34.23 -35.92
C LYS A 626 22.66 33.68 -34.51
N THR A 627 23.38 34.41 -33.68
CA THR A 627 23.44 34.22 -32.23
C THR A 627 23.15 35.55 -31.52
N SER A 628 22.48 35.49 -30.37
CA SER A 628 22.16 36.67 -29.57
C SER A 628 22.50 36.41 -28.12
N GLY A 629 23.39 37.22 -27.54
CA GLY A 629 23.78 37.07 -26.13
C GLY A 629 22.67 37.53 -25.18
N LEU A 630 22.28 38.80 -25.29
CA LEU A 630 21.24 39.44 -24.48
C LEU A 630 20.27 40.20 -25.39
N VAL A 631 18.99 39.93 -25.24
CA VAL A 631 17.89 40.60 -25.96
C VAL A 631 16.95 41.23 -24.93
N VAL A 632 16.66 42.53 -25.07
CA VAL A 632 15.76 43.28 -24.18
C VAL A 632 14.77 44.09 -25.01
N ILE A 633 13.47 43.89 -24.80
CA ILE A 633 12.41 44.45 -25.64
C ILE A 633 11.28 45.02 -24.78
N GLY A 634 10.87 46.25 -25.09
CA GLY A 634 9.77 46.98 -24.44
C GLY A 634 10.19 48.36 -23.95
N ASP A 635 9.28 49.09 -23.32
CA ASP A 635 9.47 50.48 -22.90
C ASP A 635 10.08 50.56 -21.49
N GLY A 636 10.85 51.61 -21.20
CA GLY A 636 11.36 51.87 -19.83
C GLY A 636 12.41 50.88 -19.31
N ASN A 637 12.79 49.87 -20.10
CA ASN A 637 13.82 48.90 -19.71
C ASN A 637 15.19 49.57 -19.50
N THR A 638 15.89 49.16 -18.45
CA THR A 638 17.25 49.60 -18.13
C THR A 638 18.22 48.42 -18.24
N VAL A 639 19.34 48.61 -18.93
CA VAL A 639 20.41 47.60 -19.06
C VAL A 639 21.73 48.20 -18.60
N ASN A 640 22.30 47.63 -17.54
CA ASN A 640 23.61 47.98 -17.01
C ASN A 640 24.60 46.85 -17.32
N MET A 641 25.61 47.13 -18.13
CA MET A 641 26.68 46.19 -18.45
C MET A 641 27.96 46.64 -17.75
N ASN A 642 28.24 46.05 -16.59
CA ASN A 642 29.45 46.33 -15.80
C ASN A 642 30.54 45.28 -16.04
N GLY A 643 30.13 44.07 -16.40
CA GLY A 643 31.00 42.95 -16.74
C GLY A 643 31.62 43.04 -18.13
N GLY A 644 32.17 41.92 -18.59
CA GLY A 644 32.84 41.81 -19.89
C GLY A 644 31.90 41.32 -20.99
N LEU A 645 31.91 41.98 -22.15
CA LEU A 645 31.33 41.46 -23.39
C LEU A 645 32.47 40.97 -24.29
N GLU A 646 32.41 39.71 -24.69
CA GLU A 646 33.31 39.11 -25.67
C GLU A 646 32.51 38.63 -26.89
N LEU A 647 32.91 39.09 -28.07
CA LEU A 647 32.34 38.68 -29.35
C LEU A 647 33.42 37.96 -30.13
N ILE A 648 33.20 36.68 -30.42
CA ILE A 648 34.15 35.82 -31.11
C ILE A 648 33.55 35.46 -32.46
N GLY A 649 34.26 35.84 -33.53
CA GLY A 649 33.97 35.32 -34.86
C GLY A 649 34.78 34.04 -35.07
N GLU A 650 34.15 32.93 -35.40
CA GLU A 650 34.88 31.74 -35.86
C GLU A 650 35.05 31.77 -37.39
N LYS A 651 36.22 31.29 -37.82
CA LYS A 651 36.59 31.19 -39.23
C LYS A 651 36.86 29.73 -39.55
N ASN A 652 36.12 29.18 -40.51
CA ASN A 652 36.35 27.84 -41.09
C ASN A 652 36.15 26.65 -40.11
N ALA A 653 35.16 26.68 -39.21
CA ALA A 653 34.89 25.58 -38.27
C ALA A 653 33.95 24.48 -38.82
N LEU A 654 33.22 24.72 -39.91
CA LEU A 654 32.67 23.60 -40.69
C LEU A 654 33.83 22.84 -41.32
N ALA A 655 33.93 21.54 -41.04
CA ALA A 655 34.71 20.65 -41.89
C ALA A 655 34.20 20.88 -43.32
N ASP A 656 35.10 21.23 -44.24
CA ASP A 656 34.83 21.46 -45.66
C ASP A 656 34.19 20.20 -46.28
N GLY A 657 32.89 20.06 -46.05
CA GLY A 657 32.07 18.94 -46.43
C GLY A 657 31.29 19.31 -47.68
N VAL A 658 31.96 19.82 -48.70
CA VAL A 658 31.48 19.87 -50.09
C VAL A 658 29.98 20.18 -50.21
N ALA A 659 29.49 21.23 -49.54
CA ALA A 659 28.16 21.78 -49.77
C ALA A 659 28.23 22.97 -50.73
N GLY A 660 29.17 22.92 -51.68
CA GLY A 660 29.07 23.70 -52.90
C GLY A 660 27.95 23.16 -53.78
N TYR A 661 26.68 23.26 -53.35
CA TYR A 661 25.50 23.27 -54.23
C TYR A 661 24.16 23.48 -53.48
N PHE A 662 24.08 24.29 -52.43
CA PHE A 662 22.77 24.76 -51.94
C PHE A 662 22.79 26.24 -51.59
N LEU A 663 22.51 27.09 -52.58
CA LEU A 663 21.71 28.32 -52.45
C LEU A 663 21.46 28.93 -53.83
N ALA A 664 20.34 28.57 -54.47
CA ALA A 664 19.75 29.36 -55.55
C ALA A 664 18.27 29.00 -55.79
N HIS A 665 17.40 29.20 -54.80
CA HIS A 665 15.97 29.46 -55.06
C HIS A 665 15.59 30.68 -54.22
N ARG A 666 15.67 31.87 -54.84
CA ARG A 666 14.56 32.64 -55.43
C ARG A 666 13.74 33.37 -54.36
N ILE A 667 13.95 34.70 -54.38
CA ILE A 667 13.09 35.78 -53.89
C ILE A 667 11.64 35.54 -54.32
#